data_AF-A0A4U6VQ70-F1
#
_entry.id   AF-A0A4U6VQ70-F1
#
_cell.length_a   1.000
_cell.length_b   1.000
_cell.length_c   1.000
_cell.angle_alpha   90.00
_cell.angle_beta   90.00
_cell.angle_gamma   90.00
#
_symmetry.space_group_name_H-M   'P 1'
#
loop_
_entity.id
_entity.type
_entity.pdbx_description
1 polymer ?
#
loop_
_entity_poly.entity_id
_entity_poly.type
_entity_poly.pdbx_seq_one_letter_code
_entity_poly.pdbx_strand_id
1 'polypeptide(L)'
;MEPPGQTAPRQHGPNSRTKQPQQHTDMATATAGSSSPPTPHADDSPEPSLAGEKVYVAVGTEVAESRATLLWALHKFPRGAGAGAASFVLIHVYSPPKFLPCRTLIIPFFRCFFSAVNGRVFLFSTANGKIFFFSGDVGARVPAAQVEEQELAAYKEMELQRVNDSLDQYLHLCAQGKIHAEKLVVESDDVAQGLVELISEHHVTTLVMGAAADKHYTKKMKTLKSRKARFVEQQAHPLCKVWFICKGTLIYRRKAVQLSHEEMQECRQSSGVRHYSVEKSASLSEMWCVANTWLCKSIGEPQIERTKSDPLYISGKDNIEESCEPYYNFQNILRELENARQEAYEEKCRHVKAERELFEALQKAQASENSYFREMKQKNELEEKLTTIMEEFESLTVRVDELCAELQGEREQRMVLEKRGEHADRIIKDLMLQRDKALRETETLRARKGESTATEEGMMHITEFPYSEIKEATNDFDHSMKIGESVYGSVYKGFLRHTNVAIKKLNPETTQTQSQFSQEVEILSRVRHPNLVTLIGACKDAQALVYEYMPNGSLDDRLACKDNSKPLSWQLRTRIASNICSALIFLHSNKPHSIVHSDLKASNILLDGNNVAKLSGFGVSQILTDQFKATTTLYRHTHPKGSFVYIDPEYLISGDLTPLSDVYSFGIVLLRLLTGRSGFGLLKEVQQAMEKGCLQAILDSSAGEWPAMYAEQLAGLGLRCCKIRRKNRPDLQTEVWTVLEPMYRSASVMLCSLSFKSVSEDLGGVPSYFICPILQDVMRDPLIAADGFTYEAEAIREWLDSGHGTSPMTNLELPHRDLLPNHALRSAIQEWLHTYGD
;
A
#
# COMPACT_ATOMS: atom_id res chain seq x y z
N MET A 1 -60.19 -40.96 -44.51
CA MET A 1 -60.53 -42.34 -44.13
C MET A 1 -59.76 -42.68 -42.87
N GLU A 2 -60.45 -43.22 -41.87
CA GLU A 2 -59.95 -43.82 -40.62
C GLU A 2 -60.76 -45.11 -40.36
N PRO A 3 -60.38 -45.99 -39.41
CA PRO A 3 -59.07 -46.21 -38.77
C PRO A 3 -58.51 -47.55 -39.36
N PRO A 4 -58.28 -48.71 -38.68
CA PRO A 4 -57.97 -49.08 -37.28
C PRO A 4 -56.44 -49.20 -37.04
N GLY A 5 -55.91 -49.52 -35.84
CA GLY A 5 -56.52 -49.69 -34.52
C GLY A 5 -56.31 -51.08 -33.87
N GLN A 6 -55.32 -51.22 -32.96
CA GLN A 6 -55.17 -52.16 -31.81
C GLN A 6 -53.71 -52.10 -31.28
N THR A 7 -53.41 -51.55 -30.09
CA THR A 7 -53.37 -52.17 -28.72
C THR A 7 -52.40 -53.36 -28.57
N ALA A 8 -51.55 -53.55 -27.53
CA ALA A 8 -51.20 -52.86 -26.27
C ALA A 8 -50.04 -53.70 -25.57
N PRO A 9 -49.63 -53.52 -24.28
CA PRO A 9 -48.99 -52.36 -23.63
C PRO A 9 -47.82 -52.69 -22.62
N ARG A 10 -47.31 -51.66 -21.90
CA ARG A 10 -46.54 -51.66 -20.60
C ARG A 10 -45.07 -52.14 -20.63
N GLN A 11 -44.13 -51.62 -19.80
CA GLN A 11 -44.09 -50.53 -18.80
C GLN A 11 -42.63 -50.14 -18.47
N HIS A 12 -42.31 -48.84 -18.29
CA HIS A 12 -41.55 -48.24 -17.14
C HIS A 12 -40.99 -46.82 -17.41
N GLY A 13 -41.09 -45.92 -16.41
CA GLY A 13 -40.14 -44.80 -16.17
C GLY A 13 -40.39 -43.46 -16.89
N PRO A 14 -40.78 -42.36 -16.20
CA PRO A 14 -41.22 -41.13 -16.85
C PRO A 14 -40.23 -39.96 -16.92
N ASN A 15 -40.55 -39.09 -17.88
CA ASN A 15 -39.93 -37.84 -18.30
C ASN A 15 -39.75 -36.70 -17.26
N SER A 16 -38.73 -35.91 -17.58
CA SER A 16 -38.67 -34.43 -17.58
C SER A 16 -39.98 -33.62 -17.45
N ARG A 17 -39.86 -32.40 -16.87
CA ARG A 17 -40.25 -31.16 -17.57
C ARG A 17 -39.74 -29.86 -16.93
N THR A 18 -39.59 -28.88 -17.82
CA THR A 18 -39.28 -27.45 -17.66
C THR A 18 -40.24 -26.65 -16.78
N LYS A 19 -39.80 -25.49 -16.28
CA LYS A 19 -40.65 -24.31 -16.03
C LYS A 19 -39.86 -22.99 -16.16
N GLN A 20 -40.53 -21.96 -16.68
CA GLN A 20 -40.05 -20.57 -16.82
C GLN A 20 -40.56 -19.69 -15.64
N PRO A 21 -40.08 -18.44 -15.49
CA PRO A 21 -40.25 -17.63 -14.27
C PRO A 21 -41.45 -16.68 -14.30
N GLN A 22 -41.81 -16.14 -13.13
CA GLN A 22 -42.67 -14.96 -12.97
C GLN A 22 -42.29 -14.15 -11.72
N GLN A 23 -42.48 -12.83 -11.79
CA GLN A 23 -42.27 -11.84 -10.72
C GLN A 23 -43.61 -11.51 -10.03
N HIS A 24 -43.62 -11.22 -8.71
CA HIS A 24 -43.95 -9.89 -8.15
C HIS A 24 -44.01 -9.87 -6.59
N THR A 25 -43.80 -8.67 -6.04
CA THR A 25 -44.20 -8.04 -4.74
C THR A 25 -45.17 -8.80 -3.80
N ASP A 26 -45.18 -8.66 -2.46
CA ASP A 26 -45.07 -7.42 -1.66
C ASP A 26 -44.81 -7.62 -0.12
N MET A 27 -44.85 -6.54 0.67
CA MET A 27 -44.53 -6.40 2.11
C MET A 27 -45.27 -7.27 3.15
N ALA A 28 -44.64 -7.57 4.31
CA ALA A 28 -45.05 -7.08 5.66
C ALA A 28 -44.30 -7.70 6.88
N THR A 29 -43.95 -6.84 7.85
CA THR A 29 -43.81 -7.07 9.32
C THR A 29 -43.07 -8.30 9.88
N ALA A 30 -41.96 -8.06 10.58
CA ALA A 30 -41.42 -8.96 11.61
C ALA A 30 -41.34 -8.23 12.96
N THR A 31 -41.96 -8.81 13.99
CA THR A 31 -42.17 -8.22 15.32
C THR A 31 -40.91 -8.24 16.21
N ALA A 32 -40.79 -7.24 17.08
CA ALA A 32 -39.78 -7.21 18.13
C ALA A 32 -40.03 -8.32 19.16
N GLY A 33 -39.15 -9.33 19.20
CA GLY A 33 -39.13 -10.36 20.23
C GLY A 33 -38.09 -10.04 21.31
N SER A 34 -38.52 -9.66 22.50
CA SER A 34 -37.65 -9.43 23.64
C SER A 34 -37.04 -10.74 24.16
N SER A 35 -35.76 -11.00 23.87
CA SER A 35 -35.00 -12.05 24.55
C SER A 35 -34.29 -11.47 25.78
N SER A 36 -34.86 -11.73 26.96
CA SER A 36 -34.25 -11.42 28.26
C SER A 36 -32.88 -12.10 28.44
N PRO A 37 -31.93 -11.49 29.19
CA PRO A 37 -30.63 -12.09 29.46
C PRO A 37 -30.76 -13.39 30.26
N PRO A 38 -29.83 -14.36 30.12
CA PRO A 38 -29.83 -15.57 30.92
C PRO A 38 -29.53 -15.26 32.39
N THR A 39 -30.21 -15.95 33.30
CA THR A 39 -30.01 -15.83 34.75
C THR A 39 -28.62 -16.32 35.17
N PRO A 40 -27.90 -15.59 36.04
CA PRO A 40 -26.58 -16.00 36.51
C PRO A 40 -26.67 -17.21 37.45
N HIS A 41 -25.67 -18.09 37.38
CA HIS A 41 -25.48 -19.13 38.39
C HIS A 41 -24.92 -18.50 39.69
N ALA A 42 -25.19 -19.13 40.84
CA ALA A 42 -25.02 -18.55 42.18
C ALA A 42 -23.57 -18.29 42.67
N ASP A 43 -22.58 -18.27 41.76
CA ASP A 43 -21.16 -17.93 42.03
C ASP A 43 -20.76 -16.62 41.31
N ASP A 44 -21.74 -15.89 40.75
CA ASP A 44 -21.46 -14.73 39.88
C ASP A 44 -21.36 -13.37 40.58
N SER A 45 -21.44 -13.33 41.91
CA SER A 45 -21.19 -12.12 42.72
C SER A 45 -19.80 -11.51 42.41
N PRO A 46 -19.66 -10.17 42.42
CA PRO A 46 -18.34 -9.54 42.35
C PRO A 46 -17.57 -9.81 43.66
N GLU A 47 -16.37 -10.40 43.57
CA GLU A 47 -15.49 -10.49 44.74
C GLU A 47 -14.89 -9.11 45.03
N PRO A 48 -14.77 -8.69 46.31
CA PRO A 48 -14.03 -7.50 46.67
C PRO A 48 -12.54 -7.73 46.38
N SER A 49 -12.02 -7.12 45.31
CA SER A 49 -10.59 -7.10 45.03
C SER A 49 -9.85 -6.38 46.17
N LEU A 50 -8.76 -6.98 46.65
CA LEU A 50 -7.82 -6.27 47.53
C LEU A 50 -7.26 -5.07 46.76
N ALA A 51 -7.21 -3.91 47.42
CA ALA A 51 -6.77 -2.66 46.80
C ALA A 51 -5.37 -2.82 46.18
N GLY A 52 -5.25 -2.62 44.87
CA GLY A 52 -3.99 -2.72 44.12
C GLY A 52 -3.62 -4.12 43.57
N GLU A 53 -4.50 -5.13 43.64
CA GLU A 53 -4.20 -6.45 43.04
C GLU A 53 -4.07 -6.36 41.50
N LYS A 54 -2.95 -6.88 40.94
CA LYS A 54 -2.74 -7.02 39.49
C LYS A 54 -3.46 -8.26 38.97
N VAL A 55 -4.35 -8.09 38.00
CA VAL A 55 -5.08 -9.17 37.31
C VAL A 55 -4.38 -9.48 35.99
N TYR A 56 -3.78 -10.67 35.92
CA TYR A 56 -3.09 -11.13 34.73
C TYR A 56 -4.05 -11.90 33.81
N VAL A 57 -4.03 -11.62 32.51
CA VAL A 57 -4.91 -12.26 31.51
C VAL A 57 -4.07 -12.85 30.40
N ALA A 58 -4.05 -14.18 30.30
CA ALA A 58 -3.34 -14.89 29.23
C ALA A 58 -4.16 -14.85 27.92
N VAL A 59 -3.56 -14.28 26.87
CA VAL A 59 -4.18 -14.08 25.55
C VAL A 59 -3.38 -14.73 24.42
N GLY A 60 -4.10 -15.29 23.44
CA GLY A 60 -3.52 -15.79 22.18
C GLY A 60 -3.36 -14.70 21.13
N THR A 61 -2.61 -15.00 20.06
CA THR A 61 -2.44 -14.10 18.90
C THR A 61 -3.76 -13.86 18.16
N GLU A 62 -4.68 -14.83 18.15
CA GLU A 62 -6.01 -14.68 17.55
C GLU A 62 -6.97 -13.92 18.49
N VAL A 63 -7.13 -12.62 18.22
CA VAL A 63 -7.99 -11.71 19.01
C VAL A 63 -9.43 -12.23 19.13
N ALA A 64 -9.96 -12.83 18.07
CA ALA A 64 -11.32 -13.40 18.06
C ALA A 64 -11.52 -14.51 19.10
N GLU A 65 -10.49 -15.30 19.40
CA GLU A 65 -10.57 -16.44 20.32
C GLU A 65 -10.49 -16.00 21.78
N SER A 66 -9.56 -15.10 22.12
CA SER A 66 -9.35 -14.68 23.52
C SER A 66 -10.17 -13.45 23.94
N ARG A 67 -10.78 -12.72 23.00
CA ARG A 67 -11.64 -11.54 23.30
C ARG A 67 -12.71 -11.83 24.35
N ALA A 68 -13.34 -13.00 24.29
CA ALA A 68 -14.37 -13.37 25.26
C ALA A 68 -13.81 -13.65 26.67
N THR A 69 -12.55 -14.08 26.78
CA THR A 69 -11.83 -14.25 28.06
C THR A 69 -11.46 -12.90 28.65
N LEU A 70 -10.94 -11.98 27.82
CA LEU A 70 -10.61 -10.61 28.25
C LEU A 70 -11.86 -9.84 28.70
N LEU A 71 -12.93 -9.83 27.89
CA LEU A 71 -14.17 -9.12 28.24
C LEU A 71 -14.82 -9.66 29.52
N TRP A 72 -14.69 -10.96 29.81
CA TRP A 72 -15.14 -11.53 31.08
C TRP A 72 -14.30 -11.01 32.25
N ALA A 73 -12.98 -10.93 32.12
CA ALA A 73 -12.10 -10.38 33.16
C ALA A 73 -12.41 -8.89 33.44
N LEU A 74 -12.56 -8.06 32.39
CA LEU A 74 -12.89 -6.63 32.47
C LEU A 74 -14.33 -6.35 32.98
N HIS A 75 -15.15 -7.39 33.13
CA HIS A 75 -16.49 -7.34 33.74
C HIS A 75 -16.49 -7.86 35.18
N LYS A 76 -15.70 -8.91 35.49
CA LYS A 76 -15.71 -9.57 36.79
C LYS A 76 -14.91 -8.84 37.86
N PHE A 77 -13.80 -8.19 37.50
CA PHE A 77 -12.97 -7.42 38.43
C PHE A 77 -13.38 -5.92 38.37
N PRO A 78 -13.66 -5.28 39.52
CA PRO A 78 -14.38 -4.00 39.55
C PRO A 78 -13.56 -2.80 39.05
N ARG A 79 -14.27 -1.84 38.46
CA ARG A 79 -13.74 -0.56 37.95
C ARG A 79 -13.92 0.52 39.01
N GLY A 80 -12.87 1.23 39.40
CA GLY A 80 -12.95 2.35 40.34
C GLY A 80 -11.97 3.48 39.97
N ALA A 81 -12.40 4.73 40.07
CA ALA A 81 -11.57 5.91 39.79
C ALA A 81 -10.78 6.36 41.04
N GLY A 82 -10.27 5.41 41.83
CA GLY A 82 -9.59 5.67 43.11
C GLY A 82 -8.58 4.58 43.46
N ALA A 83 -7.86 4.76 44.58
CA ALA A 83 -6.67 4.01 44.99
C ALA A 83 -6.85 2.50 45.30
N GLY A 84 -7.93 1.87 44.84
CA GLY A 84 -8.21 0.45 44.98
C GLY A 84 -8.58 -0.27 43.67
N ALA A 85 -8.40 0.38 42.51
CA ALA A 85 -8.67 -0.24 41.20
C ALA A 85 -7.70 -1.40 40.90
N ALA A 86 -8.21 -2.48 40.29
CA ALA A 86 -7.38 -3.55 39.76
C ALA A 86 -6.62 -3.08 38.51
N SER A 87 -5.31 -3.32 38.47
CA SER A 87 -4.49 -3.08 37.28
C SER A 87 -4.42 -4.37 36.45
N PHE A 88 -4.53 -4.26 35.12
CA PHE A 88 -4.56 -5.42 34.23
C PHE A 88 -3.21 -5.61 33.52
N VAL A 89 -2.79 -6.87 33.37
CA VAL A 89 -1.59 -7.22 32.58
C VAL A 89 -1.96 -8.29 31.56
N LEU A 90 -1.80 -7.99 30.28
CA LEU A 90 -1.98 -8.93 29.19
C LEU A 90 -0.71 -9.77 29.02
N ILE A 91 -0.80 -11.08 29.28
CA ILE A 91 0.31 -12.02 29.08
C ILE A 91 0.18 -12.70 27.72
N HIS A 92 1.28 -12.72 26.96
CA HIS A 92 1.47 -13.66 25.87
C HIS A 92 2.77 -14.46 26.07
N VAL A 93 2.72 -15.79 25.92
CA VAL A 93 3.94 -16.61 25.86
C VAL A 93 4.23 -16.93 24.40
N TYR A 94 5.20 -16.22 23.85
CA TYR A 94 5.74 -16.46 22.50
C TYR A 94 6.54 -17.76 22.52
N SER A 95 6.25 -18.65 21.58
CA SER A 95 6.96 -19.94 21.46
C SER A 95 7.72 -19.98 20.14
N PRO A 96 9.06 -20.02 20.16
CA PRO A 96 9.87 -19.99 18.95
C PRO A 96 9.52 -21.12 17.97
N PRO A 97 9.47 -20.83 16.67
CA PRO A 97 9.16 -21.84 15.66
C PRO A 97 10.29 -22.87 15.57
N LYS A 98 10.04 -24.11 16.03
CA LYS A 98 10.99 -25.23 15.81
C LYS A 98 11.20 -25.54 14.32
N PHE A 99 10.24 -25.12 13.48
CA PHE A 99 10.30 -25.22 12.03
C PHE A 99 9.73 -23.97 11.36
N LEU A 100 10.42 -23.44 10.36
CA LEU A 100 9.99 -22.31 9.55
C LEU A 100 9.28 -22.82 8.28
N PRO A 101 8.12 -22.25 7.87
CA PRO A 101 7.52 -22.59 6.60
C PRO A 101 8.39 -22.06 5.45
N CYS A 102 8.70 -22.89 4.44
CA CYS A 102 9.43 -22.40 3.26
C CYS A 102 8.75 -21.18 2.61
N ARG A 103 7.40 -21.14 2.62
CA ARG A 103 6.61 -20.01 2.13
C ARG A 103 6.90 -18.68 2.84
N THR A 104 7.36 -18.70 4.08
CA THR A 104 7.62 -17.47 4.84
C THR A 104 9.06 -17.00 4.71
N LEU A 105 10.01 -17.89 4.42
CA LEU A 105 11.38 -17.50 4.01
C LEU A 105 11.38 -16.79 2.64
N ILE A 106 10.42 -17.14 1.78
CA ILE A 106 10.28 -16.58 0.42
C ILE A 106 9.87 -15.10 0.40
N ILE A 107 9.18 -14.59 1.43
CA ILE A 107 8.44 -13.32 1.33
C ILE A 107 9.23 -12.08 1.79
N PRO A 108 10.10 -12.11 2.81
CA PRO A 108 10.94 -10.98 3.19
C PRO A 108 12.38 -11.03 2.66
N PHE A 109 12.94 -12.22 2.38
CA PHE A 109 14.36 -12.40 2.04
C PHE A 109 14.56 -13.12 0.71
N PHE A 110 14.35 -12.41 -0.41
CA PHE A 110 14.78 -12.90 -1.70
C PHE A 110 16.33 -12.84 -1.83
N ARG A 111 17.02 -13.90 -1.42
CA ARG A 111 18.29 -14.31 -2.05
C ARG A 111 18.21 -15.70 -2.70
N CYS A 112 17.04 -16.31 -2.67
CA CYS A 112 16.80 -17.67 -3.14
C CYS A 112 16.34 -17.72 -4.60
N PHE A 113 17.14 -18.38 -5.45
CA PHE A 113 16.66 -18.91 -6.72
C PHE A 113 15.70 -20.09 -6.49
N PHE A 114 14.91 -20.40 -7.52
CA PHE A 114 14.11 -21.61 -7.61
C PHE A 114 14.51 -22.42 -8.83
N SER A 115 14.63 -23.74 -8.64
CA SER A 115 14.51 -24.72 -9.71
C SER A 115 13.58 -25.82 -9.20
N ALA A 116 12.80 -26.39 -10.10
CA ALA A 116 12.00 -27.57 -9.84
C ALA A 116 12.47 -28.69 -10.77
N VAL A 117 12.88 -29.82 -10.21
CA VAL A 117 13.28 -31.01 -10.98
C VAL A 117 12.47 -32.18 -10.46
N ASN A 118 11.68 -32.81 -11.33
CA ASN A 118 10.84 -33.98 -11.03
C ASN A 118 9.97 -33.79 -9.75
N GLY A 119 9.28 -32.65 -9.66
CA GLY A 119 8.35 -32.33 -8.56
C GLY A 119 8.99 -31.81 -7.26
N ARG A 120 10.33 -31.85 -7.13
CA ARG A 120 11.05 -31.39 -5.93
C ARG A 120 11.40 -29.91 -6.04
N VAL A 121 11.15 -29.14 -4.97
CA VAL A 121 11.52 -27.73 -4.85
C VAL A 121 12.94 -27.62 -4.30
N PHE A 122 13.81 -26.90 -5.02
CA PHE A 122 15.18 -26.59 -4.60
C PHE A 122 15.29 -25.09 -4.23
N LEU A 123 15.73 -24.82 -3.00
CA LEU A 123 16.03 -23.49 -2.45
C LEU A 123 17.54 -23.25 -2.50
N PHE A 124 17.97 -22.09 -3.00
CA PHE A 124 19.38 -21.73 -3.18
C PHE A 124 19.75 -20.42 -2.46
N SER A 125 20.18 -20.45 -1.19
CA SER A 125 20.69 -19.22 -0.56
C SER A 125 22.07 -18.84 -1.13
N THR A 126 22.36 -17.53 -1.20
CA THR A 126 23.67 -17.00 -1.62
C THR A 126 24.19 -15.95 -0.64
N ALA A 127 24.87 -16.44 0.39
CA ALA A 127 25.95 -15.71 1.06
C ALA A 127 27.18 -16.62 1.08
N ASN A 128 28.37 -16.06 0.82
CA ASN A 128 29.67 -16.70 1.02
C ASN A 128 29.94 -18.03 0.25
N GLY A 129 29.27 -18.27 -0.88
CA GLY A 129 29.69 -19.26 -1.88
C GLY A 129 29.48 -20.74 -1.52
N LYS A 130 28.74 -21.06 -0.44
CA LYS A 130 28.32 -22.44 -0.14
C LYS A 130 26.92 -22.72 -0.69
N ILE A 131 26.80 -23.79 -1.48
CA ILE A 131 25.53 -24.26 -2.04
C ILE A 131 24.96 -25.35 -1.12
N PHE A 132 23.74 -25.14 -0.63
CA PHE A 132 22.98 -26.15 0.11
C PHE A 132 21.87 -26.72 -0.75
N PHE A 133 21.68 -28.04 -0.69
CA PHE A 133 20.65 -28.75 -1.46
C PHE A 133 19.50 -29.17 -0.55
N PHE A 134 18.32 -28.58 -0.76
CA PHE A 134 17.08 -29.02 -0.14
C PHE A 134 16.17 -29.65 -1.18
N SER A 135 15.45 -30.71 -0.79
CA SER A 135 14.54 -31.48 -1.64
C SER A 135 13.25 -31.70 -0.88
N GLY A 136 12.17 -30.99 -1.23
CA GLY A 136 10.85 -31.19 -0.64
C GLY A 136 9.74 -30.52 -1.45
N ASP A 137 8.49 -30.85 -1.13
CA ASP A 137 7.30 -30.37 -1.85
C ASP A 137 6.87 -28.96 -1.40
N VAL A 138 5.97 -28.32 -2.16
CA VAL A 138 5.46 -26.95 -1.90
C VAL A 138 4.59 -26.91 -0.63
N GLY A 139 5.24 -26.74 0.50
CA GLY A 139 4.64 -26.87 1.84
C GLY A 139 5.63 -27.37 2.90
N ALA A 140 6.83 -27.76 2.48
CA ALA A 140 7.93 -28.14 3.36
C ALA A 140 8.21 -27.12 4.48
N ARG A 141 8.76 -27.65 5.57
CA ARG A 141 9.09 -26.96 6.81
C ARG A 141 10.58 -27.18 7.09
N VAL A 142 11.37 -26.11 7.16
CA VAL A 142 12.81 -26.17 7.44
C VAL A 142 13.01 -26.15 8.96
N PRO A 143 13.78 -27.07 9.56
CA PRO A 143 14.17 -26.98 10.97
C PRO A 143 14.89 -25.65 11.24
N ALA A 144 14.56 -24.96 12.34
CA ALA A 144 15.18 -23.67 12.65
C ALA A 144 16.72 -23.73 12.78
N ALA A 145 17.25 -24.86 13.21
CA ALA A 145 18.70 -25.12 13.30
C ALA A 145 19.42 -25.29 11.95
N GLN A 146 18.70 -25.25 10.82
CA GLN A 146 19.26 -25.33 9.45
C GLN A 146 19.17 -24.01 8.67
N VAL A 147 18.70 -22.94 9.33
CA VAL A 147 18.54 -21.59 8.77
C VAL A 147 19.65 -20.70 9.34
N GLU A 148 20.16 -19.72 8.58
CA GLU A 148 21.18 -18.82 9.12
C GLU A 148 20.64 -17.95 10.26
N GLU A 149 21.48 -17.65 11.24
CA GLU A 149 21.12 -16.93 12.46
C GLU A 149 20.45 -15.57 12.18
N GLN A 150 20.91 -14.87 11.13
CA GLN A 150 20.34 -13.60 10.69
C GLN A 150 18.92 -13.75 10.08
N GLU A 151 18.69 -14.79 9.29
CA GLU A 151 17.36 -15.09 8.71
C GLU A 151 16.37 -15.55 9.80
N LEU A 152 16.86 -16.33 10.77
CA LEU A 152 16.09 -16.77 11.93
C LEU A 152 15.74 -15.61 12.85
N ALA A 153 16.67 -14.67 13.09
CA ALA A 153 16.44 -13.47 13.88
C ALA A 153 15.37 -12.58 13.25
N ALA A 154 15.43 -12.33 11.93
CA ALA A 154 14.43 -11.53 11.24
C ALA A 154 13.05 -12.22 11.15
N TYR A 155 13.00 -13.56 11.10
CA TYR A 155 11.74 -14.29 11.26
C TYR A 155 11.16 -14.11 12.68
N LYS A 156 11.99 -14.23 13.72
CA LYS A 156 11.58 -14.00 15.11
C LYS A 156 11.03 -12.58 15.29
N GLU A 157 11.72 -11.56 14.78
CA GLU A 157 11.31 -10.16 14.82
C GLU A 157 9.93 -9.95 14.15
N MET A 158 9.72 -10.51 12.95
CA MET A 158 8.44 -10.44 12.25
C MET A 158 7.29 -11.10 13.03
N GLU A 159 7.50 -12.25 13.68
CA GLU A 159 6.47 -12.89 14.49
C GLU A 159 6.22 -12.13 15.81
N LEU A 160 7.27 -11.60 16.45
CA LEU A 160 7.16 -10.73 17.63
C LEU A 160 6.39 -9.46 17.30
N GLN A 161 6.57 -8.89 16.10
CA GLN A 161 5.75 -7.78 15.62
C GLN A 161 4.27 -8.18 15.50
N ARG A 162 3.95 -9.33 14.90
CA ARG A 162 2.56 -9.83 14.82
C ARG A 162 1.95 -10.08 16.20
N VAL A 163 2.72 -10.57 17.16
CA VAL A 163 2.30 -10.72 18.56
C VAL A 163 1.99 -9.34 19.17
N ASN A 164 2.85 -8.34 18.95
CA ASN A 164 2.62 -6.97 19.39
C ASN A 164 1.36 -6.35 18.76
N ASP A 165 1.18 -6.47 17.44
CA ASP A 165 -0.01 -5.97 16.72
C ASP A 165 -1.31 -6.59 17.27
N SER A 166 -1.27 -7.86 17.68
CA SER A 166 -2.38 -8.54 18.36
C SER A 166 -2.59 -8.05 19.79
N LEU A 167 -1.52 -7.80 20.54
CA LEU A 167 -1.59 -7.26 21.91
C LEU A 167 -2.14 -5.83 21.94
N ASP A 168 -1.76 -4.99 20.98
CA ASP A 168 -2.21 -3.60 20.90
C ASP A 168 -3.71 -3.51 20.55
N GLN A 169 -4.26 -4.50 19.83
CA GLN A 169 -5.71 -4.65 19.66
C GLN A 169 -6.44 -4.99 20.97
N TYR A 170 -5.86 -5.83 21.84
CA TYR A 170 -6.42 -6.09 23.16
C TYR A 170 -6.30 -4.87 24.09
N LEU A 171 -5.18 -4.12 24.03
CA LEU A 171 -5.02 -2.85 24.75
C LEU A 171 -6.08 -1.83 24.32
N HIS A 172 -6.39 -1.76 23.02
CA HIS A 172 -7.48 -0.92 22.51
C HIS A 172 -8.85 -1.32 23.09
N LEU A 173 -9.13 -2.63 23.24
CA LEU A 173 -10.34 -3.11 23.93
C LEU A 173 -10.37 -2.73 25.42
N CYS A 174 -9.23 -2.74 26.12
CA CYS A 174 -9.13 -2.24 27.50
C CYS A 174 -9.37 -0.73 27.57
N ALA A 175 -8.79 0.05 26.65
CA ALA A 175 -8.95 1.49 26.57
C ALA A 175 -10.41 1.92 26.30
N GLN A 176 -11.13 1.20 25.42
CA GLN A 176 -12.58 1.37 25.24
C GLN A 176 -13.37 1.15 26.55
N GLY A 177 -12.88 0.28 27.44
CA GLY A 177 -13.42 0.06 28.78
C GLY A 177 -13.00 1.10 29.83
N LYS A 178 -12.19 2.10 29.47
CA LYS A 178 -11.48 3.03 30.37
C LYS A 178 -10.55 2.34 31.38
N ILE A 179 -9.94 1.24 30.99
CA ILE A 179 -9.04 0.43 31.84
C ILE A 179 -7.61 0.55 31.32
N HIS A 180 -6.69 0.95 32.21
CA HIS A 180 -5.26 0.91 31.92
C HIS A 180 -4.76 -0.54 32.04
N ALA A 181 -4.05 -1.00 31.02
CA ALA A 181 -3.49 -2.35 30.98
C ALA A 181 -2.05 -2.31 30.44
N GLU A 182 -1.19 -3.13 31.02
CA GLU A 182 0.19 -3.35 30.58
C GLU A 182 0.24 -4.59 29.65
N LYS A 183 1.23 -4.69 28.75
CA LYS A 183 1.51 -5.91 27.98
C LYS A 183 2.82 -6.56 28.42
N LEU A 184 2.84 -7.89 28.54
CA LEU A 184 3.98 -8.70 28.94
C LEU A 184 4.12 -9.89 27.97
N VAL A 185 5.27 -9.98 27.30
CA VAL A 185 5.61 -11.07 26.39
C VAL A 185 6.79 -11.85 26.96
N VAL A 186 6.67 -13.18 27.02
CA VAL A 186 7.75 -14.09 27.46
C VAL A 186 8.04 -15.12 26.39
N GLU A 187 9.31 -15.37 26.09
CA GLU A 187 9.76 -16.40 25.15
C GLU A 187 9.94 -17.75 25.88
N SER A 188 9.21 -18.80 25.48
CA SER A 188 9.37 -20.14 26.03
C SER A 188 9.00 -21.27 25.05
N ASP A 189 9.77 -22.35 25.07
CA ASP A 189 9.58 -23.53 24.21
C ASP A 189 8.29 -24.33 24.49
N ASP A 190 7.68 -24.16 25.66
CA ASP A 190 6.35 -24.67 25.99
C ASP A 190 5.52 -23.59 26.69
N VAL A 191 4.42 -23.20 26.04
CA VAL A 191 3.47 -22.17 26.51
C VAL A 191 2.89 -22.47 27.90
N ALA A 192 2.70 -23.74 28.26
CA ALA A 192 2.16 -24.11 29.57
C ALA A 192 3.22 -24.01 30.67
N GLN A 193 4.46 -24.39 30.36
CA GLN A 193 5.61 -24.25 31.26
C GLN A 193 5.98 -22.77 31.47
N GLY A 194 6.09 -21.99 30.40
CA GLY A 194 6.38 -20.55 30.47
C GLY A 194 5.32 -19.74 31.23
N LEU A 195 4.05 -20.17 31.23
CA LEU A 195 3.03 -19.57 32.11
C LEU A 195 3.26 -19.90 33.60
N VAL A 196 3.71 -21.11 33.94
CA VAL A 196 4.02 -21.51 35.33
C VAL A 196 5.28 -20.83 35.85
N GLU A 197 6.30 -20.71 34.99
CA GLU A 197 7.53 -19.96 35.26
C GLU A 197 7.21 -18.48 35.52
N LEU A 198 6.48 -17.83 34.61
CA LEU A 198 6.02 -16.44 34.79
C LEU A 198 5.21 -16.24 36.08
N ILE A 199 4.28 -17.16 36.40
CA ILE A 199 3.48 -17.09 37.65
C ILE A 199 4.40 -17.04 38.88
N SER A 200 5.50 -17.79 38.84
CA SER A 200 6.45 -17.91 39.94
C SER A 200 7.41 -16.71 39.98
N GLU A 201 7.98 -16.32 38.84
CA GLU A 201 8.90 -15.17 38.73
C GLU A 201 8.21 -13.84 39.07
N HIS A 202 7.06 -13.56 38.46
CA HIS A 202 6.30 -12.32 38.66
C HIS A 202 5.31 -12.37 39.84
N HIS A 203 5.36 -13.44 40.66
CA HIS A 203 4.55 -13.60 41.87
C HIS A 203 3.03 -13.38 41.61
N VAL A 204 2.52 -13.96 40.52
CA VAL A 204 1.14 -13.75 40.06
C VAL A 204 0.14 -14.33 41.05
N THR A 205 -0.68 -13.46 41.67
CA THR A 205 -1.73 -13.86 42.61
C THR A 205 -3.04 -14.26 41.93
N THR A 206 -3.36 -13.62 40.80
CA THR A 206 -4.60 -13.83 40.04
C THR A 206 -4.33 -13.90 38.54
N LEU A 207 -4.66 -15.04 37.93
CA LEU A 207 -4.56 -15.30 36.49
C LEU A 207 -5.93 -15.66 35.89
N VAL A 208 -6.23 -15.15 34.70
CA VAL A 208 -7.39 -15.53 33.87
C VAL A 208 -6.89 -16.11 32.55
N MET A 209 -7.38 -17.30 32.16
CA MET A 209 -6.96 -17.97 30.92
C MET A 209 -8.07 -18.83 30.28
N GLY A 210 -7.84 -19.30 29.04
CA GLY A 210 -8.78 -20.16 28.31
C GLY A 210 -8.85 -21.61 28.82
N ALA A 211 -10.06 -22.15 28.98
CA ALA A 211 -10.32 -23.52 29.46
C ALA A 211 -10.20 -24.63 28.39
N ALA A 212 -10.31 -24.25 27.11
CA ALA A 212 -10.43 -25.13 25.95
C ALA A 212 -9.35 -24.83 24.90
N ALA A 213 -9.16 -25.79 23.98
CA ALA A 213 -8.55 -25.55 22.68
C ALA A 213 -9.65 -25.65 21.61
N ASP A 214 -9.45 -25.02 20.48
CA ASP A 214 -10.51 -24.49 19.60
C ASP A 214 -11.33 -25.63 18.96
N LYS A 215 -10.65 -26.76 18.73
CA LYS A 215 -11.22 -28.01 18.20
C LYS A 215 -12.03 -28.85 19.21
N HIS A 216 -12.05 -28.48 20.50
CA HIS A 216 -12.73 -29.23 21.57
C HIS A 216 -13.86 -28.44 22.26
N TYR A 217 -14.23 -27.31 21.66
CA TYR A 217 -15.19 -26.33 22.18
C TYR A 217 -16.65 -26.82 22.13
N THR A 218 -17.39 -26.72 23.25
CA THR A 218 -18.87 -26.78 23.26
C THR A 218 -19.48 -25.84 24.31
N LYS A 219 -20.67 -25.28 24.03
CA LYS A 219 -21.44 -24.43 24.97
C LYS A 219 -21.87 -25.14 26.28
N LYS A 220 -21.70 -26.46 26.39
CA LYS A 220 -22.10 -27.29 27.54
C LYS A 220 -20.90 -27.85 28.33
N MET A 221 -19.70 -27.33 28.09
CA MET A 221 -18.47 -27.79 28.74
C MET A 221 -18.47 -27.45 30.25
N LYS A 222 -18.14 -28.43 31.11
CA LYS A 222 -18.07 -28.28 32.58
C LYS A 222 -16.72 -28.70 33.19
N THR A 223 -15.74 -29.05 32.36
CA THR A 223 -14.44 -29.58 32.78
C THR A 223 -13.35 -29.05 31.88
N LEU A 224 -12.11 -28.91 32.39
CA LEU A 224 -10.96 -28.49 31.60
C LEU A 224 -10.63 -29.52 30.51
N LYS A 225 -10.49 -29.06 29.25
CA LYS A 225 -10.12 -29.90 28.09
C LYS A 225 -8.80 -29.49 27.44
N SER A 226 -8.34 -28.25 27.61
CA SER A 226 -7.02 -27.85 27.14
C SER A 226 -5.93 -28.54 27.97
N ARG A 227 -4.93 -29.15 27.30
CA ARG A 227 -3.75 -29.73 27.98
C ARG A 227 -2.98 -28.64 28.74
N LYS A 228 -2.82 -27.47 28.11
CA LYS A 228 -2.18 -26.28 28.73
C LYS A 228 -2.93 -25.85 30.00
N ALA A 229 -4.27 -25.81 29.95
CA ALA A 229 -5.08 -25.44 31.11
C ALA A 229 -4.95 -26.43 32.28
N ARG A 230 -4.95 -27.74 32.01
CA ARG A 230 -4.71 -28.75 33.05
C ARG A 230 -3.30 -28.68 33.63
N PHE A 231 -2.29 -28.42 32.80
CA PHE A 231 -0.92 -28.29 33.26
C PHE A 231 -0.75 -27.08 34.19
N VAL A 232 -1.27 -25.90 33.80
CA VAL A 232 -1.26 -24.70 34.66
C VAL A 232 -2.10 -24.92 35.92
N GLU A 233 -3.23 -25.63 35.86
CA GLU A 233 -4.04 -25.97 37.03
C GLU A 233 -3.27 -26.82 38.05
N GLN A 234 -2.48 -27.78 37.58
CA GLN A 234 -1.67 -28.66 38.41
C GLN A 234 -0.39 -28.00 38.94
N GLN A 235 0.32 -27.26 38.08
CA GLN A 235 1.70 -26.83 38.33
C GLN A 235 1.87 -25.35 38.71
N ALA A 236 0.85 -24.49 38.56
CA ALA A 236 0.97 -23.08 38.96
C ALA A 236 1.29 -22.93 40.46
N HIS A 237 1.99 -21.85 40.83
CA HIS A 237 2.36 -21.58 42.22
C HIS A 237 1.14 -21.70 43.18
N PRO A 238 1.26 -22.31 44.38
CA PRO A 238 0.10 -22.57 45.26
C PRO A 238 -0.70 -21.32 45.67
N LEU A 239 -0.06 -20.16 45.70
CA LEU A 239 -0.70 -18.87 46.01
C LEU A 239 -1.48 -18.25 44.82
N CYS A 240 -1.35 -18.81 43.60
CA CYS A 240 -1.99 -18.27 42.41
C CYS A 240 -3.42 -18.81 42.21
N LYS A 241 -4.40 -17.90 42.22
CA LYS A 241 -5.80 -18.14 41.85
C LYS A 241 -5.90 -18.14 40.32
N VAL A 242 -6.44 -19.21 39.72
CA VAL A 242 -6.57 -19.32 38.25
C VAL A 242 -8.03 -19.48 37.84
N TRP A 243 -8.51 -18.59 36.97
CA TRP A 243 -9.87 -18.59 36.42
C TRP A 243 -9.86 -19.08 34.97
N PHE A 244 -10.62 -20.14 34.68
CA PHE A 244 -10.62 -20.79 33.35
C PHE A 244 -11.92 -20.49 32.60
N ILE A 245 -11.83 -19.71 31.52
CA ILE A 245 -12.97 -19.12 30.80
C ILE A 245 -13.18 -19.79 29.44
N CYS A 246 -14.43 -19.85 28.97
CA CYS A 246 -14.79 -20.37 27.66
C CYS A 246 -15.99 -19.59 27.10
N LYS A 247 -15.81 -18.84 26.00
CA LYS A 247 -16.80 -17.89 25.42
C LYS A 247 -17.53 -17.02 26.46
N GLY A 248 -16.78 -16.42 27.38
CA GLY A 248 -17.33 -15.50 28.38
C GLY A 248 -18.08 -16.17 29.53
N THR A 249 -17.92 -17.48 29.70
CA THR A 249 -18.47 -18.23 30.86
C THR A 249 -17.33 -18.87 31.64
N LEU A 250 -17.38 -18.78 32.97
CA LEU A 250 -16.47 -19.48 33.87
C LEU A 250 -16.72 -20.99 33.84
N ILE A 251 -15.67 -21.78 33.61
CA ILE A 251 -15.74 -23.25 33.56
C ILE A 251 -15.20 -23.88 34.84
N TYR A 252 -14.10 -23.34 35.37
CA TYR A 252 -13.43 -23.85 36.55
C TYR A 252 -12.59 -22.75 37.21
N ARG A 253 -12.44 -22.81 38.53
CA ARG A 253 -11.62 -21.89 39.33
C ARG A 253 -10.70 -22.68 40.24
N ARG A 254 -9.39 -22.50 40.09
CA ARG A 254 -8.38 -22.97 41.04
C ARG A 254 -8.30 -21.99 42.21
N LYS A 255 -8.52 -22.47 43.44
CA LYS A 255 -8.33 -21.68 44.66
C LYS A 255 -6.85 -21.70 45.07
N ALA A 256 -6.37 -20.60 45.64
CA ALA A 256 -5.06 -20.56 46.26
C ALA A 256 -5.06 -21.40 47.55
N VAL A 257 -3.94 -22.08 47.84
CA VAL A 257 -3.72 -22.85 49.07
C VAL A 257 -3.23 -21.90 50.17
N GLN A 258 -3.77 -22.03 51.37
CA GLN A 258 -3.24 -21.34 52.55
C GLN A 258 -2.00 -22.09 53.03
N LEU A 259 -0.81 -21.52 52.75
CA LEU A 259 0.47 -22.03 53.25
C LEU A 259 0.75 -21.48 54.66
N SER A 260 1.47 -22.27 55.45
CA SER A 260 1.98 -21.85 56.76
C SER A 260 3.18 -20.89 56.63
N HIS A 261 3.50 -20.19 57.73
CA HIS A 261 4.56 -19.18 57.74
C HIS A 261 5.97 -19.78 57.49
N GLU A 262 6.14 -21.08 57.70
CA GLU A 262 7.41 -21.79 57.50
C GLU A 262 7.62 -22.16 56.02
N GLU A 263 6.56 -22.59 55.31
CA GLU A 263 6.60 -22.92 53.87
C GLU A 263 6.83 -21.67 52.98
N MET A 264 6.41 -20.48 53.44
CA MET A 264 6.64 -19.21 52.73
C MET A 264 8.12 -18.83 52.59
N GLN A 265 9.01 -19.43 53.38
CA GLN A 265 10.42 -19.04 53.47
C GLN A 265 11.32 -19.86 52.53
N GLU A 266 10.88 -21.08 52.18
CA GLU A 266 11.62 -22.01 51.30
C GLU A 266 11.44 -21.64 49.81
N CYS A 267 10.23 -21.23 49.39
CA CYS A 267 9.95 -20.80 48.01
C CYS A 267 10.69 -19.53 47.56
N ARG A 268 11.33 -18.77 48.47
CA ARG A 268 12.05 -17.52 48.13
C ARG A 268 13.50 -17.72 47.67
N GLN A 269 14.05 -18.93 47.75
CA GLN A 269 15.48 -19.17 47.56
C GLN A 269 15.84 -19.86 46.22
N SER A 270 14.86 -20.17 45.36
CA SER A 270 15.03 -21.00 44.16
C SER A 270 14.80 -20.28 42.82
N SER A 271 15.18 -19.01 42.69
CA SER A 271 15.11 -18.25 41.42
C SER A 271 16.50 -17.80 40.94
N GLY A 272 17.11 -18.62 40.08
CA GLY A 272 18.34 -18.26 39.36
C GLY A 272 18.04 -17.24 38.26
N VAL A 273 18.57 -16.01 38.41
CA VAL A 273 18.28 -14.88 37.53
C VAL A 273 18.70 -15.16 36.07
N ARG A 274 17.75 -15.01 35.14
CA ARG A 274 18.02 -14.75 33.72
C ARG A 274 17.45 -13.38 33.35
N HIS A 275 18.26 -12.54 32.72
CA HIS A 275 17.83 -11.22 32.26
C HIS A 275 16.95 -11.34 31.02
N TYR A 276 15.73 -10.79 31.09
CA TYR A 276 14.89 -10.50 29.94
C TYR A 276 14.84 -8.99 29.70
N SER A 277 14.81 -8.57 28.43
CA SER A 277 14.79 -7.15 28.07
C SER A 277 13.41 -6.54 28.34
N VAL A 278 13.34 -5.57 29.26
CA VAL A 278 12.13 -4.76 29.46
C VAL A 278 12.25 -3.51 28.60
N GLU A 279 11.72 -3.57 27.38
CA GLU A 279 11.57 -2.37 26.55
C GLU A 279 10.47 -1.46 27.13
N LYS A 280 10.90 -0.46 27.90
CA LYS A 280 10.04 0.68 28.25
C LYS A 280 9.81 1.52 26.99
N SER A 281 8.67 1.29 26.32
CA SER A 281 8.19 2.24 25.32
C SER A 281 7.85 3.58 26.00
N ALA A 282 8.42 4.67 25.50
CA ALA A 282 8.24 6.00 26.09
C ALA A 282 6.77 6.45 26.05
N SER A 283 6.24 6.92 27.18
CA SER A 283 4.91 7.52 27.24
C SER A 283 4.94 8.91 26.63
N LEU A 284 4.12 9.16 25.61
CA LEU A 284 3.89 10.49 25.02
C LEU A 284 3.04 11.40 25.93
N SER A 285 3.27 11.37 27.25
CA SER A 285 2.59 12.19 28.26
C SER A 285 3.52 13.11 29.07
N GLU A 286 4.84 12.97 28.94
CA GLU A 286 5.83 13.73 29.72
C GLU A 286 6.33 15.00 29.01
N MET A 287 5.42 15.78 28.41
CA MET A 287 5.76 17.06 27.75
C MET A 287 4.88 18.24 28.18
N TRP A 288 4.20 18.13 29.33
CA TRP A 288 3.49 19.25 29.96
C TRP A 288 3.46 19.14 31.48
N CYS A 289 4.61 19.28 32.16
CA CYS A 289 4.68 19.59 33.60
C CYS A 289 6.12 19.96 34.06
N VAL A 290 6.74 20.98 33.44
CA VAL A 290 8.00 21.57 33.96
C VAL A 290 7.89 23.10 34.00
N ALA A 291 7.19 23.61 35.01
CA ALA A 291 7.35 24.98 35.51
C ALA A 291 6.86 25.07 36.96
N ASN A 292 7.68 25.67 37.84
CA ASN A 292 7.35 26.12 39.20
C ASN A 292 7.01 25.04 40.25
N THR A 293 8.00 24.60 41.01
CA THR A 293 8.17 25.02 42.42
C THR A 293 9.45 24.43 43.02
N TRP A 294 10.49 25.24 43.24
CA TRP A 294 11.53 24.99 44.26
C TRP A 294 12.18 26.33 44.66
N LEU A 295 11.55 27.03 45.61
CA LEU A 295 12.18 28.10 46.36
C LEU A 295 11.68 28.07 47.82
N CYS A 296 12.62 28.19 48.76
CA CYS A 296 12.41 28.34 50.21
C CYS A 296 11.65 27.23 50.96
N LYS A 297 12.43 26.31 51.55
CA LYS A 297 12.31 26.03 52.99
C LYS A 297 13.68 25.75 53.61
N SER A 298 14.11 26.64 54.50
CA SER A 298 15.27 26.52 55.39
C SER A 298 15.03 27.45 56.57
N ILE A 299 15.54 27.08 57.75
CA ILE A 299 15.29 27.72 59.06
C ILE A 299 13.85 27.46 59.55
N GLY A 300 13.59 26.98 60.78
CA GLY A 300 14.46 26.56 61.88
C GLY A 300 13.73 26.71 63.22
N GLU A 301 13.46 25.62 63.94
CA GLU A 301 12.80 25.67 65.26
C GLU A 301 13.78 26.06 66.38
N PRO A 302 13.40 26.94 67.32
CA PRO A 302 14.13 27.15 68.57
C PRO A 302 13.57 26.30 69.72
N GLN A 303 14.48 25.69 70.48
CA GLN A 303 14.22 24.97 71.73
C GLN A 303 13.77 25.93 72.85
N ILE A 304 12.92 25.45 73.78
CA ILE A 304 12.65 26.13 75.05
C ILE A 304 13.00 25.18 76.19
N GLU A 305 14.04 25.55 76.96
CA GLU A 305 14.47 24.80 78.15
C GLU A 305 13.49 24.99 79.32
N ARG A 306 13.30 23.93 80.11
CA ARG A 306 12.57 23.97 81.39
C ARG A 306 13.55 24.14 82.55
N THR A 307 13.49 25.27 83.24
CA THR A 307 14.09 25.43 84.57
C THR A 307 13.01 25.28 85.67
N LYS A 308 13.36 24.59 86.75
CA LYS A 308 12.48 24.36 87.91
C LYS A 308 12.68 25.45 88.97
N SER A 309 11.61 25.77 89.70
CA SER A 309 11.69 26.27 91.08
C SER A 309 10.39 25.99 91.83
N ASP A 310 10.46 25.17 92.89
CA ASP A 310 9.41 25.06 93.91
C ASP A 310 9.38 26.33 94.79
N PRO A 311 8.27 26.61 95.52
CA PRO A 311 8.35 26.28 96.95
C PRO A 311 7.03 25.83 97.63
N LEU A 312 7.18 24.74 98.39
CA LEU A 312 6.73 24.53 99.78
C LEU A 312 5.24 24.54 100.22
N TYR A 313 4.93 23.44 100.88
CA TYR A 313 3.79 23.05 101.71
C TYR A 313 3.66 23.88 103.01
N ILE A 314 2.44 24.23 103.44
CA ILE A 314 2.02 24.24 104.86
C ILE A 314 0.56 23.76 104.96
N SER A 315 0.29 22.90 105.94
CA SER A 315 -1.03 22.36 106.27
C SER A 315 -1.64 23.03 107.50
N GLY A 316 -2.97 23.05 107.60
CA GLY A 316 -3.63 22.64 108.84
C GLY A 316 -4.66 23.58 109.50
N LYS A 317 -5.88 23.04 109.58
CA LYS A 317 -6.81 23.03 110.73
C LYS A 317 -7.63 24.29 111.13
N ASP A 318 -8.95 24.02 111.13
CA ASP A 318 -9.93 24.22 112.20
C ASP A 318 -10.38 25.65 112.59
N ASN A 319 -11.54 26.02 112.05
CA ASN A 319 -12.69 26.72 112.65
C ASN A 319 -12.47 27.82 113.72
N ILE A 320 -12.99 29.01 113.43
CA ILE A 320 -13.96 29.79 114.25
C ILE A 320 -14.64 30.82 113.33
N GLU A 321 -15.98 30.84 113.30
CA GLU A 321 -16.77 31.99 112.79
C GLU A 321 -16.69 33.11 113.85
N GLU A 322 -16.54 34.39 113.52
CA GLU A 322 -17.62 35.24 112.97
C GLU A 322 -17.08 36.63 112.56
N SER A 323 -17.87 37.39 111.77
CA SER A 323 -17.72 38.83 111.48
C SER A 323 -16.50 39.32 110.66
N CYS A 324 -16.62 39.31 109.33
CA CYS A 324 -15.92 40.29 108.47
C CYS A 324 -16.60 40.52 107.09
N GLU A 325 -17.54 41.47 107.01
CA GLU A 325 -18.01 42.01 105.71
C GLU A 325 -16.90 42.50 104.76
N PRO A 326 -15.74 43.03 105.22
CA PRO A 326 -14.66 43.44 104.31
C PRO A 326 -14.04 42.31 103.48
N TYR A 327 -14.10 41.05 103.92
CA TYR A 327 -13.39 39.93 103.27
C TYR A 327 -14.12 39.45 102.00
N TYR A 328 -15.46 39.38 102.05
CA TYR A 328 -16.28 39.07 100.87
C TYR A 328 -16.17 40.15 99.80
N ASN A 329 -16.05 41.43 100.20
CA ASN A 329 -15.92 42.52 99.24
C ASN A 329 -14.57 42.48 98.49
N PHE A 330 -13.47 42.17 99.18
CA PHE A 330 -12.16 42.00 98.54
C PHE A 330 -12.08 40.78 97.62
N GLN A 331 -12.68 39.64 98.02
CA GLN A 331 -12.78 38.47 97.13
C GLN A 331 -13.68 38.70 95.91
N ASN A 332 -14.75 39.50 96.05
CA ASN A 332 -15.57 39.93 94.92
C ASN A 332 -14.78 40.80 93.94
N ILE A 333 -14.06 41.82 94.43
CA ILE A 333 -13.24 42.70 93.59
C ILE A 333 -12.13 41.92 92.85
N LEU A 334 -11.47 40.96 93.52
CA LEU A 334 -10.48 40.11 92.86
C LEU A 334 -11.10 39.23 91.78
N ARG A 335 -12.29 38.66 92.03
CA ARG A 335 -13.03 37.87 91.03
C ARG A 335 -13.51 38.73 89.85
N GLU A 336 -13.95 39.96 90.09
CA GLU A 336 -14.33 40.92 89.04
C GLU A 336 -13.12 41.34 88.20
N LEU A 337 -11.96 41.58 88.82
CA LEU A 337 -10.70 41.84 88.12
C LEU A 337 -10.23 40.64 87.28
N GLU A 338 -10.38 39.42 87.79
CA GLU A 338 -9.97 38.22 87.07
C GLU A 338 -10.93 37.90 85.90
N ASN A 339 -12.23 38.13 86.08
CA ASN A 339 -13.23 38.10 85.01
C ASN A 339 -12.93 39.16 83.94
N ALA A 340 -12.70 40.42 84.32
CA ALA A 340 -12.38 41.50 83.37
C ALA A 340 -11.06 41.24 82.62
N ARG A 341 -10.06 40.63 83.28
CA ARG A 341 -8.82 40.18 82.63
C ARG A 341 -9.08 39.07 81.61
N GLN A 342 -9.97 38.13 81.93
CA GLN A 342 -10.37 37.06 81.02
C GLN A 342 -11.16 37.60 79.82
N GLU A 343 -12.13 38.49 80.03
CA GLU A 343 -12.88 39.17 78.97
C GLU A 343 -11.96 39.96 78.03
N ALA A 344 -11.00 40.71 78.57
CA ALA A 344 -10.00 41.43 77.78
C ALA A 344 -9.08 40.50 76.98
N TYR A 345 -8.74 39.32 77.52
CA TYR A 345 -7.98 38.28 76.81
C TYR A 345 -8.81 37.64 75.68
N GLU A 346 -10.10 37.39 75.91
CA GLU A 346 -11.02 36.83 74.91
C GLU A 346 -11.34 37.84 73.80
N GLU A 347 -11.48 39.12 74.12
CA GLU A 347 -11.60 40.20 73.12
C GLU A 347 -10.34 40.30 72.26
N LYS A 348 -9.15 40.22 72.87
CA LYS A 348 -7.87 40.17 72.14
C LYS A 348 -7.77 38.94 71.23
N CYS A 349 -8.20 37.77 71.69
CA CYS A 349 -8.26 36.56 70.88
C CYS A 349 -9.25 36.70 69.71
N ARG A 350 -10.40 37.35 69.92
CA ARG A 350 -11.36 37.68 68.85
C ARG A 350 -10.76 38.64 67.81
N HIS A 351 -10.03 39.68 68.24
CA HIS A 351 -9.35 40.61 67.34
C HIS A 351 -8.31 39.91 66.45
N VAL A 352 -7.41 39.11 67.04
CA VAL A 352 -6.38 38.37 66.29
C VAL A 352 -7.00 37.34 65.33
N LYS A 353 -8.16 36.76 65.67
CA LYS A 353 -8.91 35.90 64.75
C LYS A 353 -9.48 36.69 63.56
N ALA A 354 -10.10 37.84 63.81
CA ALA A 354 -10.65 38.70 62.77
C ALA A 354 -9.56 39.25 61.83
N GLU A 355 -8.39 39.63 62.35
CA GLU A 355 -7.24 40.06 61.54
C GLU A 355 -6.73 38.94 60.62
N ARG A 356 -6.70 37.69 61.10
CA ARG A 356 -6.33 36.53 60.28
C ARG A 356 -7.35 36.26 59.18
N GLU A 357 -8.64 36.27 59.52
CA GLU A 357 -9.73 36.07 58.56
C GLU A 357 -9.73 37.15 57.47
N LEU A 358 -9.46 38.42 57.85
CA LEU A 358 -9.31 39.53 56.91
C LEU A 358 -8.08 39.35 55.98
N PHE A 359 -6.95 38.91 56.52
CA PHE A 359 -5.74 38.65 55.73
C PHE A 359 -5.93 37.49 54.74
N GLU A 360 -6.57 36.39 55.17
CA GLU A 360 -6.93 35.28 54.29
C GLU A 360 -7.94 35.69 53.21
N ALA A 361 -8.91 36.55 53.53
CA ALA A 361 -9.84 37.10 52.55
C ALA A 361 -9.12 37.98 51.52
N LEU A 362 -8.17 38.82 51.95
CA LEU A 362 -7.37 39.67 51.05
C LEU A 362 -6.49 38.84 50.11
N GLN A 363 -5.85 37.78 50.59
CA GLN A 363 -5.08 36.86 49.73
C GLN A 363 -5.98 36.14 48.71
N LYS A 364 -7.19 35.72 49.10
CA LYS A 364 -8.16 35.11 48.17
C LYS A 364 -8.63 36.10 47.11
N ALA A 365 -8.87 37.37 47.47
CA ALA A 365 -9.21 38.43 46.54
C ALA A 365 -8.08 38.68 45.52
N GLN A 366 -6.83 38.84 45.97
CA GLN A 366 -5.67 39.00 45.09
C GLN A 366 -5.44 37.76 44.20
N ALA A 367 -5.67 36.54 44.70
CA ALA A 367 -5.58 35.33 43.90
C ALA A 367 -6.65 35.29 42.79
N SER A 368 -7.87 35.74 43.08
CA SER A 368 -8.96 35.83 42.09
C SER A 368 -8.73 36.91 41.04
N GLU A 369 -8.21 38.08 41.42
CA GLU A 369 -7.83 39.17 40.51
C GLU A 369 -6.72 38.71 39.54
N ASN A 370 -5.70 38.03 40.08
CA ASN A 370 -4.64 37.42 39.27
C ASN A 370 -5.11 36.23 38.40
N SER A 371 -6.26 35.60 38.70
CA SER A 371 -6.89 34.62 37.81
C SER A 371 -7.60 35.32 36.66
N TYR A 372 -8.45 36.31 36.99
CA TYR A 372 -9.19 37.11 36.03
C TYR A 372 -8.27 37.79 35.00
N PHE A 373 -7.15 38.36 35.44
CA PHE A 373 -6.18 38.98 34.51
C PHE A 373 -5.52 37.96 33.56
N ARG A 374 -5.28 36.73 34.02
CA ARG A 374 -4.76 35.64 33.16
C ARG A 374 -5.79 35.17 32.14
N GLU A 375 -7.04 35.00 32.56
CA GLU A 375 -8.15 34.64 31.66
C GLU A 375 -8.39 35.74 30.61
N MET A 376 -8.35 37.01 31.01
CA MET A 376 -8.49 38.15 30.08
C MET A 376 -7.32 38.21 29.08
N LYS A 377 -6.09 37.93 29.51
CA LYS A 377 -4.94 37.83 28.58
C LYS A 377 -5.11 36.69 27.58
N GLN A 378 -5.53 35.50 28.04
CA GLN A 378 -5.79 34.36 27.15
C GLN A 378 -6.93 34.66 26.16
N LYS A 379 -7.98 35.36 26.58
CA LYS A 379 -9.06 35.82 25.70
C LYS A 379 -8.54 36.73 24.59
N ASN A 380 -7.74 37.74 24.93
CA ASN A 380 -7.16 38.65 23.94
C ASN A 380 -6.22 37.91 22.95
N GLU A 381 -5.38 36.98 23.44
CA GLU A 381 -4.51 36.14 22.60
C GLU A 381 -5.30 35.18 21.68
N LEU A 382 -6.54 34.81 22.04
CA LEU A 382 -7.43 34.01 21.21
C LEU A 382 -8.19 34.87 20.19
N GLU A 383 -8.60 36.09 20.56
CA GLU A 383 -9.23 37.05 19.64
C GLU A 383 -8.26 37.49 18.54
N GLU A 384 -6.99 37.76 18.86
CA GLU A 384 -5.94 38.08 17.88
C GLU A 384 -5.73 36.92 16.88
N LYS A 385 -5.59 35.68 17.38
CA LYS A 385 -5.47 34.49 16.52
C LYS A 385 -6.71 34.26 15.66
N LEU A 386 -7.89 34.53 16.20
CA LEU A 386 -9.15 34.43 15.45
C LEU A 386 -9.17 35.45 14.30
N THR A 387 -8.71 36.69 14.51
CA THR A 387 -8.60 37.68 13.43
C THR A 387 -7.62 37.25 12.34
N THR A 388 -6.44 36.73 12.69
CA THR A 388 -5.49 36.21 11.68
C THR A 388 -6.07 35.05 10.87
N ILE A 389 -6.76 34.10 11.52
CA ILE A 389 -7.41 32.98 10.84
C ILE A 389 -8.54 33.46 9.91
N MET A 390 -9.28 34.51 10.28
CA MET A 390 -10.31 35.10 9.43
C MET A 390 -9.72 35.75 8.17
N GLU A 391 -8.62 36.50 8.31
CA GLU A 391 -7.90 37.11 7.17
C GLU A 391 -7.33 36.04 6.22
N GLU A 392 -6.75 34.96 6.75
CA GLU A 392 -6.28 33.81 5.95
C GLU A 392 -7.42 33.11 5.21
N PHE A 393 -8.58 32.96 5.86
CA PHE A 393 -9.78 32.35 5.27
C PHE A 393 -10.37 33.20 4.14
N GLU A 394 -10.42 34.52 4.30
CA GLU A 394 -10.86 35.46 3.25
C GLU A 394 -9.88 35.43 2.05
N SER A 395 -8.57 35.45 2.30
CA SER A 395 -7.55 35.27 1.26
C SER A 395 -7.64 33.91 0.55
N LEU A 396 -8.00 32.84 1.26
CA LEU A 396 -8.23 31.53 0.64
C LEU A 396 -9.51 31.49 -0.20
N THR A 397 -10.56 32.20 0.23
CA THR A 397 -11.84 32.30 -0.50
C THR A 397 -11.63 32.97 -1.86
N VAL A 398 -10.91 34.10 -1.91
CA VAL A 398 -10.56 34.77 -3.18
C VAL A 398 -9.81 33.83 -4.13
N ARG A 399 -8.82 33.09 -3.64
CA ARG A 399 -8.07 32.10 -4.44
C ARG A 399 -8.94 30.95 -4.95
N VAL A 400 -9.96 30.54 -4.20
CA VAL A 400 -10.92 29.53 -4.66
C VAL A 400 -11.78 30.07 -5.79
N ASP A 401 -12.25 31.32 -5.69
CA ASP A 401 -13.05 31.96 -6.75
C ASP A 401 -12.24 32.17 -8.05
N GLU A 402 -10.96 32.57 -7.94
CA GLU A 402 -10.01 32.66 -9.06
C GLU A 402 -9.84 31.31 -9.76
N LEU A 403 -9.53 30.25 -9.01
CA LEU A 403 -9.38 28.89 -9.55
C LEU A 403 -10.70 28.35 -10.14
N CYS A 404 -11.85 28.72 -9.58
CA CYS A 404 -13.15 28.37 -10.15
C CYS A 404 -13.40 29.05 -11.50
N ALA A 405 -12.97 30.29 -11.69
CA ALA A 405 -13.06 31.00 -12.96
C ALA A 405 -12.13 30.38 -14.02
N GLU A 406 -10.88 30.06 -13.68
CA GLU A 406 -9.94 29.37 -14.58
C GLU A 406 -10.48 28.00 -15.04
N LEU A 407 -10.98 27.20 -14.09
CA LEU A 407 -11.54 25.87 -14.36
C LEU A 407 -12.82 25.95 -15.20
N GLN A 408 -13.59 27.03 -15.11
CA GLN A 408 -14.71 27.29 -16.01
C GLN A 408 -14.22 27.59 -17.45
N GLY A 409 -13.17 28.39 -17.62
CA GLY A 409 -12.53 28.63 -18.91
C GLY A 409 -11.99 27.34 -19.56
N GLU A 410 -11.32 26.47 -18.79
CA GLU A 410 -10.87 25.17 -19.28
C GLU A 410 -12.03 24.26 -19.73
N ARG A 411 -13.18 24.29 -19.02
CA ARG A 411 -14.37 23.50 -19.39
C ARG A 411 -14.95 23.94 -20.73
N GLU A 412 -14.97 25.25 -21.00
CA GLU A 412 -15.45 25.79 -22.28
C GLU A 412 -14.53 25.38 -23.43
N GLN A 413 -13.20 25.50 -23.26
CA GLN A 413 -12.23 25.00 -24.23
C GLN A 413 -12.36 23.48 -24.46
N ARG A 414 -12.55 22.70 -23.39
CA ARG A 414 -12.77 21.25 -23.48
C ARG A 414 -14.01 20.90 -24.29
N MET A 415 -15.12 21.62 -24.12
CA MET A 415 -16.34 21.41 -24.90
C MET A 415 -16.14 21.70 -26.40
N VAL A 416 -15.31 22.68 -26.76
CA VAL A 416 -14.94 22.96 -28.16
C VAL A 416 -14.10 21.82 -28.74
N LEU A 417 -13.13 21.30 -27.98
CA LEU A 417 -12.32 20.15 -28.39
C LEU A 417 -13.13 18.85 -28.49
N GLU A 418 -14.07 18.63 -27.60
CA GLU A 418 -14.99 17.47 -27.62
C GLU A 418 -15.88 17.48 -28.87
N LYS A 419 -16.46 18.63 -29.23
CA LYS A 419 -17.21 18.80 -30.48
C LYS A 419 -16.36 18.57 -31.74
N ARG A 420 -15.07 18.95 -31.71
CA ARG A 420 -14.10 18.62 -32.78
C ARG A 420 -13.81 17.11 -32.82
N GLY A 421 -13.69 16.46 -31.66
CA GLY A 421 -13.56 15.00 -31.52
C GLY A 421 -14.75 14.25 -32.12
N GLU A 422 -15.98 14.61 -31.76
CA GLU A 422 -17.19 14.03 -32.36
C GLU A 422 -17.24 14.17 -33.89
N HIS A 423 -16.74 15.28 -34.43
CA HIS A 423 -16.68 15.49 -35.87
C HIS A 423 -15.64 14.57 -36.54
N ALA A 424 -14.47 14.42 -35.93
CA ALA A 424 -13.46 13.46 -36.36
C ALA A 424 -13.97 12.01 -36.28
N ASP A 425 -14.67 11.63 -35.21
CA ASP A 425 -15.26 10.30 -35.06
C ASP A 425 -16.34 10.02 -36.11
N ARG A 426 -17.14 11.02 -36.50
CA ARG A 426 -18.09 10.89 -37.63
C ARG A 426 -17.35 10.65 -38.95
N ILE A 427 -16.27 11.39 -39.21
CA ILE A 427 -15.43 11.19 -40.41
C ILE A 427 -14.79 9.80 -40.41
N ILE A 428 -14.22 9.35 -39.29
CA ILE A 428 -13.65 8.01 -39.14
C ILE A 428 -14.72 6.93 -39.37
N LYS A 429 -15.94 7.12 -38.83
CA LYS A 429 -17.05 6.18 -39.00
C LYS A 429 -17.53 6.11 -40.45
N ASP A 430 -17.59 7.22 -41.16
CA ASP A 430 -17.89 7.24 -42.60
C ASP A 430 -16.78 6.58 -43.43
N LEU A 431 -15.51 6.83 -43.11
CA LEU A 431 -14.37 6.15 -43.75
C LEU A 431 -14.36 4.64 -43.48
N MET A 432 -14.72 4.21 -42.26
CA MET A 432 -14.92 2.80 -41.93
C MET A 432 -16.10 2.20 -42.70
N LEU A 433 -17.22 2.92 -42.83
CA LEU A 433 -18.37 2.47 -43.60
C LEU A 433 -18.05 2.36 -45.11
N GLN A 434 -17.26 3.29 -45.65
CA GLN A 434 -16.75 3.24 -47.02
C GLN A 434 -15.79 2.06 -47.21
N ARG A 435 -14.87 1.82 -46.27
CA ARG A 435 -13.99 0.63 -46.26
C ARG A 435 -14.80 -0.67 -46.23
N ASP A 436 -15.79 -0.77 -45.37
CA ASP A 436 -16.63 -1.97 -45.22
C ASP A 436 -17.56 -2.18 -46.42
N LYS A 437 -17.96 -1.10 -47.11
CA LYS A 437 -18.63 -1.18 -48.41
C LYS A 437 -17.66 -1.71 -49.48
N ALA A 438 -16.45 -1.16 -49.58
CA ALA A 438 -15.43 -1.63 -50.51
C ALA A 438 -15.03 -3.10 -50.26
N LEU A 439 -14.92 -3.51 -49.00
CA LEU A 439 -14.67 -4.90 -48.60
C LEU A 439 -15.78 -5.82 -49.11
N ARG A 440 -17.05 -5.51 -48.85
CA ARG A 440 -18.20 -6.29 -49.36
C ARG A 440 -18.29 -6.30 -50.89
N GLU A 441 -17.91 -5.22 -51.55
CA GLU A 441 -17.78 -5.18 -53.01
C GLU A 441 -16.65 -6.11 -53.50
N THR A 442 -15.49 -6.16 -52.83
CA THR A 442 -14.45 -7.16 -53.14
C THR A 442 -14.84 -8.60 -52.79
N GLU A 443 -15.58 -8.83 -51.70
CA GLU A 443 -16.08 -10.15 -51.29
C GLU A 443 -17.12 -10.67 -52.28
N THR A 444 -18.04 -9.83 -52.75
CA THR A 444 -19.02 -10.21 -53.78
C THR A 444 -18.35 -10.45 -55.14
N LEU A 445 -17.27 -9.74 -55.46
CA LEU A 445 -16.42 -10.03 -56.63
C LEU A 445 -15.63 -11.34 -56.49
N ARG A 446 -15.19 -11.73 -55.28
CA ARG A 446 -14.58 -13.03 -54.99
C ARG A 446 -15.59 -14.18 -55.04
N ALA A 447 -16.77 -14.00 -54.44
CA ALA A 447 -17.87 -14.98 -54.52
C ALA A 447 -18.29 -15.27 -55.97
N ARG A 448 -18.19 -14.27 -56.87
CA ARG A 448 -18.42 -14.42 -58.31
C ARG A 448 -17.32 -15.19 -59.05
N LYS A 449 -16.15 -15.42 -58.43
CA LYS A 449 -15.02 -16.17 -59.01
C LYS A 449 -14.94 -17.64 -58.58
N GLY A 450 -15.69 -18.05 -57.56
CA GLY A 450 -15.92 -19.48 -57.27
C GLY A 450 -14.70 -20.26 -56.74
N GLU A 451 -13.85 -19.64 -55.92
CA GLU A 451 -12.77 -20.33 -55.20
C GLU A 451 -13.27 -20.80 -53.83
N SER A 452 -13.44 -22.12 -53.67
CA SER A 452 -13.97 -22.76 -52.46
C SER A 452 -12.88 -23.50 -51.68
N THR A 453 -12.10 -22.80 -50.86
CA THR A 453 -11.16 -23.40 -49.87
C THR A 453 -11.16 -22.62 -48.55
N ALA A 454 -12.22 -22.79 -47.76
CA ALA A 454 -12.35 -22.12 -46.47
C ALA A 454 -11.52 -22.82 -45.35
N THR A 455 -10.23 -22.47 -45.23
CA THR A 455 -9.44 -22.72 -43.99
C THR A 455 -8.26 -21.78 -43.73
N GLU A 456 -7.79 -20.97 -44.69
CA GLU A 456 -6.53 -20.19 -44.53
C GLU A 456 -6.70 -18.65 -44.57
N GLU A 457 -7.91 -18.14 -44.80
CA GLU A 457 -8.18 -16.70 -44.98
C GLU A 457 -8.14 -15.91 -43.66
N GLY A 458 -6.94 -15.57 -43.21
CA GLY A 458 -6.71 -14.71 -42.05
C GLY A 458 -5.24 -14.47 -41.69
N MET A 459 -4.31 -15.26 -42.22
CA MET A 459 -2.87 -15.01 -42.07
C MET A 459 -2.40 -13.96 -43.09
N MET A 460 -1.73 -12.92 -42.60
CA MET A 460 -0.99 -12.00 -43.45
C MET A 460 0.23 -12.72 -44.03
N HIS A 461 0.48 -12.54 -45.33
CA HIS A 461 1.57 -13.21 -46.03
C HIS A 461 2.94 -12.70 -45.53
N ILE A 462 3.54 -13.45 -44.60
CA ILE A 462 4.92 -13.22 -44.13
C ILE A 462 5.87 -13.52 -45.29
N THR A 463 6.84 -12.63 -45.53
CA THR A 463 7.84 -12.84 -46.60
C THR A 463 8.82 -13.92 -46.17
N GLU A 464 8.97 -14.97 -46.98
CA GLU A 464 10.02 -15.96 -46.78
C GLU A 464 11.30 -15.50 -47.47
N PHE A 465 12.37 -15.32 -46.68
CA PHE A 465 13.67 -14.86 -47.15
C PHE A 465 14.62 -16.04 -47.32
N PRO A 466 15.38 -16.12 -48.44
CA PRO A 466 16.37 -17.18 -48.63
C PRO A 466 17.59 -16.93 -47.73
N TYR A 467 18.27 -18.02 -47.33
CA TYR A 467 19.43 -17.96 -46.44
C TYR A 467 20.51 -16.97 -46.92
N SER A 468 20.76 -16.90 -48.24
CA SER A 468 21.75 -16.01 -48.84
C SER A 468 21.48 -14.53 -48.57
N GLU A 469 20.22 -14.10 -48.62
CA GLU A 469 19.83 -12.69 -48.42
C GLU A 469 19.99 -12.28 -46.94
N ILE A 470 19.67 -13.20 -46.02
CA ILE A 470 19.91 -13.02 -44.57
C ILE A 470 21.42 -13.01 -44.26
N LYS A 471 22.18 -13.88 -44.93
CA LYS A 471 23.64 -13.95 -44.79
C LYS A 471 24.31 -12.65 -45.24
N GLU A 472 23.93 -12.14 -46.41
CA GLU A 472 24.42 -10.87 -46.95
C GLU A 472 24.04 -9.69 -46.05
N ALA A 473 22.76 -9.57 -45.68
CA ALA A 473 22.26 -8.47 -44.85
C ALA A 473 22.89 -8.38 -43.45
N THR A 474 23.48 -9.47 -42.94
CA THR A 474 24.15 -9.54 -41.62
C THR A 474 25.67 -9.64 -41.70
N ASN A 475 26.27 -9.57 -42.91
CA ASN A 475 27.69 -9.83 -43.15
C ASN A 475 28.17 -11.19 -42.57
N ASP A 476 27.47 -12.27 -42.90
CA ASP A 476 27.67 -13.62 -42.32
C ASP A 476 27.52 -13.68 -40.80
N PHE A 477 26.51 -12.97 -40.26
CA PHE A 477 26.24 -12.85 -38.82
C PHE A 477 27.44 -12.31 -38.03
N ASP A 478 28.12 -11.30 -38.56
CA ASP A 478 29.29 -10.66 -37.96
C ASP A 478 28.99 -10.15 -36.53
N HIS A 479 29.94 -10.34 -35.62
CA HIS A 479 29.79 -9.91 -34.23
C HIS A 479 29.64 -8.39 -34.05
N SER A 480 30.18 -7.58 -34.97
CA SER A 480 29.99 -6.11 -34.98
C SER A 480 28.56 -5.70 -35.31
N MET A 481 27.81 -6.54 -36.03
CA MET A 481 26.39 -6.31 -36.34
C MET A 481 25.46 -6.80 -35.22
N LYS A 482 25.98 -7.46 -34.18
CA LYS A 482 25.18 -8.03 -33.08
C LYS A 482 24.69 -6.93 -32.14
N ILE A 483 23.37 -6.72 -32.09
CA ILE A 483 22.71 -5.72 -31.23
C ILE A 483 22.10 -6.31 -29.95
N GLY A 484 21.98 -7.65 -29.86
CA GLY A 484 21.44 -8.29 -28.66
C GLY A 484 21.76 -9.78 -28.56
N GLU A 485 21.74 -10.29 -27.33
CA GLU A 485 21.93 -11.70 -27.01
C GLU A 485 20.94 -12.11 -25.92
N SER A 486 20.34 -13.28 -26.08
CA SER A 486 19.38 -13.85 -25.14
C SER A 486 19.48 -15.38 -25.13
N VAL A 487 18.85 -16.01 -24.14
CA VAL A 487 18.71 -17.48 -24.07
C VAL A 487 18.00 -18.05 -25.32
N TYR A 488 17.19 -17.23 -26.00
CA TYR A 488 16.45 -17.61 -27.20
C TYR A 488 17.25 -17.48 -28.51
N GLY A 489 18.40 -16.79 -28.49
CA GLY A 489 19.18 -16.51 -29.69
C GLY A 489 19.82 -15.12 -29.70
N SER A 490 20.48 -14.83 -30.81
CA SER A 490 21.20 -13.57 -31.07
C SER A 490 20.42 -12.68 -32.04
N VAL A 491 20.44 -11.37 -31.80
CA VAL A 491 19.81 -10.38 -32.67
C VAL A 491 20.90 -9.54 -33.32
N TYR A 492 20.81 -9.42 -34.65
CA TYR A 492 21.73 -8.66 -35.49
C TYR A 492 20.99 -7.49 -36.14
N LYS A 493 21.63 -6.33 -36.22
CA LYS A 493 21.24 -5.30 -37.18
C LYS A 493 21.57 -5.84 -38.58
N GLY A 494 20.74 -5.53 -39.56
CA GLY A 494 21.03 -5.83 -40.95
C GLY A 494 20.46 -4.79 -41.89
N PHE A 495 20.92 -4.82 -43.14
CA PHE A 495 20.42 -3.97 -44.21
C PHE A 495 19.85 -4.85 -45.32
N LEU A 496 18.52 -4.84 -45.47
CA LEU A 496 17.78 -5.77 -46.31
C LEU A 496 16.84 -4.97 -47.21
N ARG A 497 16.99 -5.10 -48.53
CA ARG A 497 16.18 -4.38 -49.54
C ARG A 497 16.03 -2.87 -49.23
N HIS A 498 17.18 -2.20 -49.06
CA HIS A 498 17.29 -0.79 -48.70
C HIS A 498 16.67 -0.38 -47.34
N THR A 499 16.34 -1.33 -46.48
CA THR A 499 15.70 -1.09 -45.17
C THR A 499 16.59 -1.60 -44.04
N ASN A 500 16.75 -0.82 -42.97
CA ASN A 500 17.36 -1.29 -41.73
C ASN A 500 16.41 -2.27 -41.02
N VAL A 501 16.90 -3.47 -40.71
CA VAL A 501 16.12 -4.55 -40.09
C VAL A 501 16.82 -5.11 -38.84
N ALA A 502 16.05 -5.72 -37.96
CA ALA A 502 16.56 -6.52 -36.85
C ALA A 502 16.32 -8.02 -37.14
N ILE A 503 17.41 -8.78 -37.27
CA ILE A 503 17.41 -10.20 -37.64
C ILE A 503 17.72 -11.02 -36.39
N LYS A 504 16.68 -11.66 -35.84
CA LYS A 504 16.76 -12.56 -34.68
C LYS A 504 17.05 -13.98 -35.16
N LYS A 505 18.31 -14.42 -35.04
CA LYS A 505 18.74 -15.80 -35.31
C LYS A 505 18.56 -16.64 -34.04
N LEU A 506 17.74 -17.67 -34.13
CA LEU A 506 17.44 -18.54 -33.00
C LEU A 506 18.51 -19.63 -32.81
N ASN A 507 18.67 -20.12 -31.57
CA ASN A 507 19.66 -21.15 -31.25
C ASN A 507 19.16 -22.56 -31.68
N PRO A 508 19.85 -23.28 -32.58
CA PRO A 508 19.33 -24.49 -33.23
C PRO A 508 19.23 -25.73 -32.33
N GLU A 509 19.66 -25.66 -31.07
CA GLU A 509 19.97 -26.84 -30.26
C GLU A 509 18.76 -27.47 -29.53
N THR A 510 17.54 -26.91 -29.60
CA THR A 510 16.37 -27.47 -28.88
C THR A 510 15.08 -27.50 -29.69
N THR A 511 14.26 -28.53 -29.46
CA THR A 511 12.87 -28.61 -29.95
C THR A 511 11.99 -27.49 -29.40
N GLN A 512 12.35 -26.94 -28.24
CA GLN A 512 11.70 -25.77 -27.67
C GLN A 512 11.90 -24.54 -28.56
N THR A 513 13.11 -24.29 -29.08
CA THR A 513 13.37 -23.15 -29.97
C THR A 513 12.52 -23.20 -31.25
N GLN A 514 12.34 -24.39 -31.84
CA GLN A 514 11.50 -24.57 -33.04
C GLN A 514 10.00 -24.30 -32.77
N SER A 515 9.53 -24.66 -31.57
CA SER A 515 8.20 -24.28 -31.09
C SER A 515 8.06 -22.76 -31.00
N GLN A 516 9.08 -22.06 -30.46
CA GLN A 516 9.06 -20.60 -30.32
C GLN A 516 9.06 -19.89 -31.69
N PHE A 517 9.86 -20.36 -32.66
CA PHE A 517 9.86 -19.84 -34.03
C PHE A 517 8.46 -19.91 -34.65
N SER A 518 7.86 -21.10 -34.65
CA SER A 518 6.55 -21.35 -35.25
C SER A 518 5.45 -20.52 -34.59
N GLN A 519 5.51 -20.39 -33.26
CA GLN A 519 4.55 -19.64 -32.44
C GLN A 519 4.66 -18.11 -32.65
N GLU A 520 5.89 -17.57 -32.76
CA GLU A 520 6.14 -16.15 -33.04
C GLU A 520 5.66 -15.76 -34.46
N VAL A 521 5.91 -16.64 -35.45
CA VAL A 521 5.40 -16.51 -36.83
C VAL A 521 3.87 -16.61 -36.87
N GLU A 522 3.28 -17.61 -36.20
CA GLU A 522 1.82 -17.82 -36.17
C GLU A 522 1.09 -16.60 -35.60
N ILE A 523 1.55 -16.07 -34.46
CA ILE A 523 0.90 -14.93 -33.80
C ILE A 523 1.06 -13.65 -34.63
N LEU A 524 2.29 -13.29 -35.02
CA LEU A 524 2.56 -12.04 -35.73
C LEU A 524 2.09 -12.05 -37.20
N SER A 525 1.77 -13.22 -37.77
CA SER A 525 1.03 -13.32 -39.04
C SER A 525 -0.43 -12.87 -38.92
N ARG A 526 -1.02 -12.95 -37.72
CA ARG A 526 -2.46 -12.71 -37.49
C ARG A 526 -2.77 -11.34 -36.91
N VAL A 527 -1.80 -10.67 -36.29
CA VAL A 527 -2.03 -9.41 -35.56
C VAL A 527 -1.09 -8.29 -36.00
N ARG A 528 -1.63 -7.08 -36.16
CA ARG A 528 -0.87 -5.84 -36.38
C ARG A 528 -1.48 -4.71 -35.57
N HIS A 529 -0.63 -3.94 -34.91
CA HIS A 529 -1.00 -2.81 -34.06
C HIS A 529 0.22 -1.88 -33.93
N PRO A 530 0.05 -0.53 -33.88
CA PRO A 530 1.17 0.41 -33.90
C PRO A 530 2.17 0.23 -32.74
N ASN A 531 1.73 -0.32 -31.61
CA ASN A 531 2.58 -0.64 -30.45
C ASN A 531 3.01 -2.11 -30.35
N LEU A 532 3.00 -2.85 -31.46
CA LEU A 532 3.63 -4.16 -31.60
C LEU A 532 4.76 -4.08 -32.63
N VAL A 533 5.86 -4.80 -32.40
CA VAL A 533 6.97 -4.85 -33.37
C VAL A 533 6.56 -5.64 -34.60
N THR A 534 6.74 -5.03 -35.77
CA THR A 534 6.35 -5.60 -37.06
C THR A 534 7.31 -6.71 -37.49
N LEU A 535 6.79 -7.92 -37.64
CA LEU A 535 7.46 -9.02 -38.33
C LEU A 535 7.36 -8.79 -39.85
N ILE A 536 8.50 -8.55 -40.50
CA ILE A 536 8.62 -8.32 -41.95
C ILE A 536 8.65 -9.66 -42.69
N GLY A 537 9.37 -10.64 -42.14
CA GLY A 537 9.54 -11.95 -42.76
C GLY A 537 10.28 -12.95 -41.88
N ALA A 538 10.50 -14.13 -42.42
CA ALA A 538 11.19 -15.24 -41.77
C ALA A 538 12.07 -16.00 -42.76
N CYS A 539 13.14 -16.62 -42.27
CA CYS A 539 13.98 -17.54 -43.03
C CYS A 539 14.04 -18.88 -42.27
N LYS A 540 13.41 -19.92 -42.82
CA LYS A 540 13.33 -21.24 -42.18
C LYS A 540 14.71 -21.90 -42.08
N ASP A 541 15.51 -21.82 -43.15
CA ASP A 541 16.86 -22.39 -43.22
C ASP A 541 17.81 -21.83 -42.15
N ALA A 542 17.73 -20.53 -41.88
CA ALA A 542 18.52 -19.85 -40.85
C ALA A 542 17.92 -19.95 -39.44
N GLN A 543 16.68 -20.44 -39.30
CA GLN A 543 15.80 -20.20 -38.15
C GLN A 543 15.83 -18.73 -37.69
N ALA A 544 15.70 -17.81 -38.65
CA ALA A 544 15.81 -16.37 -38.42
C ALA A 544 14.48 -15.65 -38.66
N LEU A 545 14.19 -14.66 -37.81
CA LEU A 545 13.01 -13.79 -37.90
C LEU A 545 13.46 -12.36 -38.18
N VAL A 546 12.83 -11.70 -39.14
CA VAL A 546 13.19 -10.38 -39.65
C VAL A 546 12.15 -9.36 -39.20
N TYR A 547 12.58 -8.41 -38.37
CA TYR A 547 11.74 -7.36 -37.80
C TYR A 547 12.13 -5.98 -38.31
N GLU A 548 11.24 -5.01 -38.13
CA GLU A 548 11.62 -3.59 -38.17
C GLU A 548 12.74 -3.29 -37.16
N TYR A 549 13.70 -2.44 -37.55
CA TYR A 549 14.79 -2.03 -36.66
C TYR A 549 14.35 -0.93 -35.69
N MET A 550 14.66 -1.11 -34.42
CA MET A 550 14.28 -0.23 -33.32
C MET A 550 15.52 0.52 -32.80
N PRO A 551 15.84 1.73 -33.31
CA PRO A 551 17.13 2.38 -33.08
C PRO A 551 17.37 2.80 -31.63
N ASN A 552 16.31 3.10 -30.86
CA ASN A 552 16.42 3.49 -29.46
C ASN A 552 16.47 2.28 -28.49
N GLY A 553 16.69 1.06 -28.99
CA GLY A 553 16.93 -0.12 -28.18
C GLY A 553 15.73 -0.53 -27.31
N SER A 554 15.99 -1.20 -26.18
CA SER A 554 14.94 -1.58 -25.23
C SER A 554 14.72 -0.53 -24.14
N LEU A 555 13.55 -0.58 -23.50
CA LEU A 555 13.25 0.25 -22.32
C LEU A 555 14.24 -0.02 -21.18
N ASP A 556 14.80 -1.22 -21.08
CA ASP A 556 15.82 -1.54 -20.07
C ASP A 556 17.13 -0.78 -20.35
N ASP A 557 17.59 -0.75 -21.60
CA ASP A 557 18.76 0.04 -22.03
C ASP A 557 18.54 1.54 -21.78
N ARG A 558 17.32 2.03 -22.07
CA ARG A 558 16.97 3.46 -21.98
C ARG A 558 16.70 3.95 -20.56
N LEU A 559 16.18 3.11 -19.66
CA LEU A 559 16.15 3.42 -18.22
C LEU A 559 17.55 3.37 -17.59
N ALA A 560 18.43 2.49 -18.08
CA ALA A 560 19.83 2.44 -17.67
C ALA A 560 20.71 3.56 -18.27
N CYS A 561 20.16 4.43 -19.12
CA CYS A 561 20.88 5.46 -19.89
C CYS A 561 22.13 4.91 -20.61
N LYS A 562 22.02 3.67 -21.12
CA LYS A 562 23.09 2.97 -21.82
C LYS A 562 23.57 3.77 -23.02
N ASP A 563 24.85 3.62 -23.36
CA ASP A 563 25.53 4.32 -24.44
C ASP A 563 25.41 5.86 -24.31
N ASN A 564 25.35 6.34 -23.06
CA ASN A 564 25.16 7.74 -22.65
C ASN A 564 23.89 8.40 -23.22
N SER A 565 22.86 7.59 -23.50
CA SER A 565 21.60 8.08 -24.08
C SER A 565 20.79 8.92 -23.09
N LYS A 566 20.25 10.07 -23.55
CA LYS A 566 19.52 11.04 -22.71
C LYS A 566 18.42 10.36 -21.87
N PRO A 567 18.26 10.67 -20.56
CA PRO A 567 17.22 10.07 -19.73
C PRO A 567 15.80 10.24 -20.31
N LEU A 568 14.94 9.24 -20.10
CA LEU A 568 13.53 9.33 -20.48
C LEU A 568 12.80 10.25 -19.49
N SER A 569 12.23 11.36 -19.98
CA SER A 569 11.40 12.26 -19.15
C SER A 569 10.09 11.59 -18.73
N TRP A 570 9.44 12.08 -17.67
CA TRP A 570 8.18 11.52 -17.19
C TRP A 570 7.09 11.49 -18.28
N GLN A 571 7.04 12.49 -19.18
CA GLN A 571 6.10 12.53 -20.30
C GLN A 571 6.32 11.36 -21.28
N LEU A 572 7.58 11.07 -21.61
CA LEU A 572 7.92 9.89 -22.43
C LEU A 572 7.57 8.59 -21.69
N ARG A 573 7.82 8.52 -20.38
CA ARG A 573 7.48 7.33 -19.58
C ARG A 573 5.97 7.08 -19.49
N THR A 574 5.13 8.11 -19.37
CA THR A 574 3.66 7.99 -19.44
C THR A 574 3.16 7.62 -20.84
N ARG A 575 3.82 8.10 -21.91
CA ARG A 575 3.55 7.68 -23.29
C ARG A 575 3.87 6.19 -23.49
N ILE A 576 5.03 5.73 -23.02
CA ILE A 576 5.47 4.33 -23.08
C ILE A 576 4.48 3.43 -22.31
N ALA A 577 4.07 3.80 -21.10
CA ALA A 577 3.05 3.07 -20.34
C ALA A 577 1.74 2.91 -21.12
N SER A 578 1.28 3.99 -21.76
CA SER A 578 0.02 4.01 -22.51
C SER A 578 0.10 3.20 -23.81
N ASN A 579 1.22 3.28 -24.53
CA ASN A 579 1.50 2.47 -25.71
C ASN A 579 1.45 0.96 -25.40
N ILE A 580 2.04 0.54 -24.27
CA ILE A 580 2.02 -0.87 -23.86
C ILE A 580 0.65 -1.29 -23.32
N CYS A 581 -0.08 -0.41 -22.63
CA CYS A 581 -1.47 -0.67 -22.25
C CYS A 581 -2.36 -0.93 -23.48
N SER A 582 -2.26 -0.08 -24.50
CA SER A 582 -2.97 -0.23 -25.77
C SER A 582 -2.65 -1.55 -26.50
N ALA A 583 -1.37 -1.93 -26.56
CA ALA A 583 -0.94 -3.21 -27.11
C ALA A 583 -1.55 -4.43 -26.38
N LEU A 584 -1.57 -4.42 -25.04
CA LEU A 584 -2.13 -5.51 -24.24
C LEU A 584 -3.65 -5.61 -24.39
N ILE A 585 -4.36 -4.47 -24.34
CA ILE A 585 -5.80 -4.39 -24.61
C ILE A 585 -6.15 -5.06 -25.95
N PHE A 586 -5.40 -4.73 -26.99
CA PHE A 586 -5.59 -5.29 -28.33
C PHE A 586 -5.37 -6.81 -28.37
N LEU A 587 -4.25 -7.31 -27.81
CA LEU A 587 -3.95 -8.76 -27.73
C LEU A 587 -5.01 -9.54 -26.93
N HIS A 588 -5.45 -8.98 -25.78
CA HIS A 588 -6.43 -9.60 -24.89
C HIS A 588 -7.84 -9.59 -25.49
N SER A 589 -8.17 -8.57 -26.28
CA SER A 589 -9.47 -8.42 -26.95
C SER A 589 -9.63 -9.28 -28.21
N ASN A 590 -8.53 -9.85 -28.74
CA ASN A 590 -8.52 -10.65 -29.96
C ASN A 590 -9.57 -11.78 -29.95
N LYS A 591 -10.22 -12.01 -31.09
CA LYS A 591 -11.29 -13.01 -31.28
C LYS A 591 -10.94 -13.96 -32.44
N PRO A 592 -11.34 -15.25 -32.38
CA PRO A 592 -12.12 -15.90 -31.32
C PRO A 592 -11.34 -16.16 -30.03
N HIS A 593 -10.00 -16.10 -30.05
CA HIS A 593 -9.13 -16.42 -28.93
C HIS A 593 -8.25 -15.24 -28.51
N SER A 594 -8.31 -14.88 -27.22
CA SER A 594 -7.40 -13.90 -26.61
C SER A 594 -5.94 -14.40 -26.66
N ILE A 595 -5.01 -13.48 -26.83
CA ILE A 595 -3.56 -13.76 -26.87
C ILE A 595 -2.94 -13.21 -25.59
N VAL A 596 -2.26 -14.07 -24.82
CA VAL A 596 -1.51 -13.66 -23.61
C VAL A 596 -0.03 -13.54 -23.98
N HIS A 597 0.61 -12.40 -23.68
CA HIS A 597 1.99 -12.14 -24.07
C HIS A 597 2.99 -13.02 -23.32
N SER A 598 2.76 -13.26 -22.02
CA SER A 598 3.49 -14.15 -21.09
C SER A 598 4.94 -13.75 -20.73
N ASP A 599 5.68 -13.06 -21.60
CA ASP A 599 7.06 -12.56 -21.33
C ASP A 599 7.12 -11.01 -21.36
N LEU A 600 6.14 -10.33 -20.76
CA LEU A 600 6.14 -8.86 -20.70
C LEU A 600 7.18 -8.36 -19.68
N LYS A 601 8.19 -7.64 -20.16
CA LYS A 601 9.29 -7.06 -19.37
C LYS A 601 9.93 -5.88 -20.11
N ALA A 602 10.69 -5.04 -19.40
CA ALA A 602 11.33 -3.85 -19.99
C ALA A 602 12.24 -4.17 -21.19
N SER A 603 13.01 -5.27 -21.15
CA SER A 603 13.87 -5.67 -22.28
C SER A 603 13.12 -6.17 -23.53
N ASN A 604 11.82 -6.46 -23.42
CA ASN A 604 10.94 -6.82 -24.53
C ASN A 604 10.10 -5.62 -25.03
N ILE A 605 10.21 -4.45 -24.39
CA ILE A 605 9.61 -3.19 -24.83
C ILE A 605 10.69 -2.43 -25.61
N LEU A 606 10.53 -2.27 -26.92
CA LEU A 606 11.49 -1.60 -27.79
C LEU A 606 11.01 -0.20 -28.17
N LEU A 607 11.93 0.75 -28.35
CA LEU A 607 11.61 2.14 -28.73
C LEU A 607 12.05 2.43 -30.17
N ASP A 608 11.15 3.00 -30.97
CA ASP A 608 11.48 3.49 -32.31
C ASP A 608 12.21 4.85 -32.25
N GLY A 609 12.60 5.40 -33.41
CA GLY A 609 13.28 6.70 -33.49
C GLY A 609 12.52 7.86 -32.83
N ASN A 610 11.19 7.77 -32.76
CA ASN A 610 10.30 8.78 -32.16
C ASN A 610 9.95 8.49 -30.68
N ASN A 611 10.67 7.54 -30.06
CA ASN A 611 10.41 7.00 -28.73
C ASN A 611 8.98 6.42 -28.56
N VAL A 612 8.35 5.94 -29.64
CA VAL A 612 7.12 5.15 -29.55
C VAL A 612 7.48 3.74 -29.08
N ALA A 613 6.80 3.27 -28.03
CA ALA A 613 7.03 1.92 -27.53
C ALA A 613 6.30 0.88 -28.39
N LYS A 614 7.01 -0.21 -28.71
CA LYS A 614 6.47 -1.40 -29.36
C LYS A 614 6.84 -2.65 -28.57
N LEU A 615 5.86 -3.52 -28.34
CA LEU A 615 6.06 -4.79 -27.64
C LEU A 615 6.62 -5.86 -28.59
N SER A 616 7.55 -6.67 -28.07
CA SER A 616 8.27 -7.74 -28.78
C SER A 616 8.41 -8.99 -27.88
N GLY A 617 8.91 -10.10 -28.43
CA GLY A 617 9.17 -11.32 -27.66
C GLY A 617 8.00 -12.31 -27.65
N PHE A 618 7.34 -12.47 -28.80
CA PHE A 618 6.12 -13.27 -28.95
C PHE A 618 6.35 -14.80 -28.98
N GLY A 619 7.61 -15.25 -29.05
CA GLY A 619 7.97 -16.67 -29.07
C GLY A 619 7.51 -17.53 -27.88
N VAL A 620 6.93 -16.95 -26.82
CA VAL A 620 6.29 -17.70 -25.73
C VAL A 620 4.85 -17.26 -25.43
N SER A 621 4.29 -16.35 -26.24
CA SER A 621 2.92 -15.85 -26.11
C SER A 621 1.90 -16.91 -26.50
N GLN A 622 0.78 -17.04 -25.79
CA GLN A 622 -0.17 -18.14 -25.95
C GLN A 622 -1.53 -17.67 -26.46
N ILE A 623 -2.07 -18.39 -27.45
CA ILE A 623 -3.44 -18.24 -27.94
C ILE A 623 -4.37 -19.11 -27.08
N LEU A 624 -5.32 -18.50 -26.37
CA LEU A 624 -6.19 -19.21 -25.42
C LEU A 624 -7.33 -19.95 -26.14
N THR A 625 -7.07 -21.20 -26.52
CA THR A 625 -8.07 -22.13 -27.10
C THR A 625 -8.69 -23.03 -26.03
N ASP A 626 -9.95 -23.46 -26.22
CA ASP A 626 -10.66 -24.27 -25.22
C ASP A 626 -10.03 -25.66 -24.96
N GLN A 627 -9.23 -26.18 -25.90
CA GLN A 627 -8.53 -27.46 -25.76
C GLN A 627 -7.31 -27.37 -24.83
N PHE A 628 -6.75 -26.18 -24.58
CA PHE A 628 -5.49 -26.02 -23.85
C PHE A 628 -5.61 -25.99 -22.31
N LYS A 629 -6.83 -26.07 -21.76
CA LYS A 629 -7.08 -26.20 -20.31
C LYS A 629 -6.55 -27.51 -19.68
N ALA A 630 -6.00 -28.42 -20.50
CA ALA A 630 -5.54 -29.74 -20.07
C ALA A 630 -3.99 -29.90 -20.00
N THR A 631 -3.20 -28.89 -20.36
CA THR A 631 -1.72 -29.00 -20.44
C THR A 631 -0.99 -28.05 -19.47
N THR A 632 -1.62 -27.76 -18.33
CA THR A 632 -1.20 -26.82 -17.28
C THR A 632 -0.03 -27.31 -16.41
N THR A 633 0.88 -28.15 -16.93
CA THR A 633 1.88 -28.90 -16.12
C THR A 633 3.33 -28.74 -16.55
N LEU A 634 3.65 -27.95 -17.58
CA LEU A 634 5.04 -27.72 -17.99
C LEU A 634 5.49 -26.28 -17.77
N TYR A 635 6.10 -26.03 -16.61
CA TYR A 635 6.86 -24.83 -16.30
C TYR A 635 8.18 -24.84 -17.10
N ARG A 636 8.08 -24.54 -18.41
CA ARG A 636 9.09 -24.92 -19.42
C ARG A 636 10.32 -23.99 -19.44
N HIS A 637 11.20 -24.12 -18.44
CA HIS A 637 12.60 -23.62 -18.36
C HIS A 637 13.04 -22.53 -19.37
N THR A 638 12.56 -21.27 -19.26
CA THR A 638 12.99 -20.21 -20.21
C THR A 638 13.29 -18.83 -19.63
N HIS A 639 13.04 -18.54 -18.36
CA HIS A 639 13.27 -17.19 -17.84
C HIS A 639 14.74 -16.97 -17.41
N PRO A 640 15.49 -16.05 -18.06
CA PRO A 640 16.84 -15.70 -17.62
C PRO A 640 16.82 -15.07 -16.22
N LYS A 641 17.97 -15.07 -15.54
CA LYS A 641 18.16 -14.38 -14.25
C LYS A 641 17.63 -12.94 -14.37
N GLY A 642 16.70 -12.57 -13.48
CA GLY A 642 16.04 -11.25 -13.47
C GLY A 642 14.62 -11.21 -14.07
N SER A 643 14.20 -12.16 -14.92
CA SER A 643 12.83 -12.15 -15.48
C SER A 643 11.75 -12.59 -14.48
N PHE A 644 12.13 -13.25 -13.38
CA PHE A 644 11.20 -13.75 -12.35
C PHE A 644 10.31 -12.67 -11.70
N VAL A 645 10.77 -11.42 -11.61
CA VAL A 645 10.02 -10.34 -10.95
C VAL A 645 8.73 -9.96 -11.67
N TYR A 646 8.65 -10.23 -12.98
CA TYR A 646 7.47 -9.96 -13.82
C TYR A 646 6.45 -11.10 -13.83
N ILE A 647 6.79 -12.26 -13.25
CA ILE A 647 5.94 -13.45 -13.34
C ILE A 647 4.80 -13.35 -12.34
N ASP A 648 3.57 -13.55 -12.82
CA ASP A 648 2.37 -13.61 -12.00
C ASP A 648 2.50 -14.68 -10.88
N PRO A 649 2.43 -14.30 -9.59
CA PRO A 649 2.55 -15.24 -8.48
C PRO A 649 1.38 -16.22 -8.40
N GLU A 650 0.20 -15.89 -8.92
CA GLU A 650 -0.93 -16.82 -9.01
C GLU A 650 -0.73 -17.81 -10.17
N TYR A 651 -0.04 -17.42 -11.25
CA TYR A 651 0.37 -18.33 -12.34
C TYR A 651 1.45 -19.30 -11.87
N LEU A 652 2.44 -18.82 -11.11
CA LEU A 652 3.44 -19.65 -10.42
C LEU A 652 2.82 -20.71 -9.50
N ILE A 653 1.64 -20.45 -8.93
CA ILE A 653 0.96 -21.35 -7.97
C ILE A 653 -0.06 -22.27 -8.66
N SER A 654 -0.86 -21.76 -9.59
CA SER A 654 -1.95 -22.52 -10.23
C SER A 654 -1.55 -23.16 -11.56
N GLY A 655 -0.53 -22.63 -12.22
CA GLY A 655 -0.16 -22.98 -13.59
C GLY A 655 -1.07 -22.39 -14.67
N ASP A 656 -2.22 -21.80 -14.32
CA ASP A 656 -3.19 -21.30 -15.30
C ASP A 656 -2.74 -19.96 -15.88
N LEU A 657 -2.35 -19.92 -17.15
CA LEU A 657 -2.01 -18.66 -17.80
C LEU A 657 -3.29 -17.89 -18.17
N THR A 658 -3.33 -16.59 -17.87
CA THR A 658 -4.50 -15.73 -18.13
C THR A 658 -4.08 -14.34 -18.60
N PRO A 659 -4.97 -13.54 -19.23
CA PRO A 659 -4.68 -12.13 -19.56
C PRO A 659 -4.29 -11.30 -18.32
N LEU A 660 -4.86 -11.62 -17.15
CA LEU A 660 -4.52 -10.99 -15.87
C LEU A 660 -3.08 -11.28 -15.41
N SER A 661 -2.39 -12.26 -16.00
CA SER A 661 -0.98 -12.52 -15.75
C SER A 661 -0.10 -11.44 -16.42
N ASP A 662 -0.42 -11.02 -17.64
CA ASP A 662 0.25 -9.86 -18.27
C ASP A 662 -0.03 -8.56 -17.50
N VAL A 663 -1.22 -8.42 -16.90
CA VAL A 663 -1.55 -7.25 -16.06
C VAL A 663 -0.61 -7.15 -14.85
N TYR A 664 -0.24 -8.27 -14.23
CA TYR A 664 0.76 -8.27 -13.16
C TYR A 664 2.12 -7.80 -13.68
N SER A 665 2.58 -8.36 -14.81
CA SER A 665 3.84 -7.98 -15.44
C SER A 665 3.88 -6.49 -15.84
N PHE A 666 2.75 -5.97 -16.33
CA PHE A 666 2.57 -4.55 -16.68
C PHE A 666 2.66 -3.66 -15.45
N GLY A 667 2.08 -4.08 -14.32
CA GLY A 667 2.22 -3.37 -13.04
C GLY A 667 3.68 -3.18 -12.62
N ILE A 668 4.52 -4.20 -12.79
CA ILE A 668 5.97 -4.09 -12.54
C ILE A 668 6.62 -3.09 -13.50
N VAL A 669 6.25 -3.09 -14.79
CA VAL A 669 6.73 -2.11 -15.77
C VAL A 669 6.36 -0.67 -15.37
N LEU A 670 5.12 -0.43 -14.90
CA LEU A 670 4.69 0.89 -14.41
C LEU A 670 5.55 1.37 -13.24
N LEU A 671 5.83 0.50 -12.26
CA LEU A 671 6.67 0.86 -11.11
C LEU A 671 8.13 1.12 -11.51
N ARG A 672 8.65 0.40 -12.52
CA ARG A 672 9.99 0.65 -13.07
C ARG A 672 10.07 1.97 -13.84
N LEU A 673 9.02 2.34 -14.57
CA LEU A 673 8.93 3.64 -15.23
C LEU A 673 8.97 4.80 -14.22
N LEU A 674 8.27 4.68 -13.08
CA LEU A 674 8.30 5.69 -12.01
C LEU A 674 9.67 5.87 -11.34
N THR A 675 10.34 4.75 -11.04
CA THR A 675 11.51 4.73 -10.14
C THR A 675 12.85 4.59 -10.85
N GLY A 676 12.87 4.20 -12.12
CA GLY A 676 14.10 3.87 -12.87
C GLY A 676 14.79 2.58 -12.41
N ARG A 677 14.36 1.99 -11.29
CA ARG A 677 15.02 0.88 -10.61
C ARG A 677 14.78 -0.47 -11.30
N SER A 678 15.56 -1.47 -10.91
CA SER A 678 15.25 -2.88 -11.19
C SER A 678 13.91 -3.27 -10.55
N GLY A 679 13.18 -4.22 -11.15
CA GLY A 679 11.89 -4.70 -10.61
C GLY A 679 11.98 -5.50 -9.31
N PHE A 680 13.19 -5.76 -8.82
CA PHE A 680 13.46 -6.50 -7.58
C PHE A 680 13.26 -5.62 -6.34
N GLY A 681 12.52 -6.10 -5.33
CA GLY A 681 12.21 -5.34 -4.09
C GLY A 681 11.19 -4.20 -4.27
N LEU A 682 11.09 -3.67 -5.49
CA LEU A 682 10.33 -2.49 -5.90
C LEU A 682 8.87 -2.43 -5.41
N LEU A 683 8.15 -3.56 -5.40
CA LEU A 683 6.77 -3.60 -4.89
C LEU A 683 6.66 -3.18 -3.42
N LYS A 684 7.60 -3.65 -2.59
CA LYS A 684 7.62 -3.34 -1.15
C LYS A 684 8.07 -1.89 -0.93
N GLU A 685 9.08 -1.43 -1.66
CA GLU A 685 9.57 -0.05 -1.59
C GLU A 685 8.46 0.96 -1.95
N VAL A 686 7.79 0.76 -3.09
CA VAL A 686 6.70 1.67 -3.51
C VAL A 686 5.51 1.60 -2.57
N GLN A 687 5.11 0.40 -2.11
CA GLN A 687 4.02 0.28 -1.15
C GLN A 687 4.34 1.02 0.16
N GLN A 688 5.54 0.85 0.71
CA GLN A 688 5.95 1.54 1.94
C GLN A 688 6.08 3.06 1.75
N ALA A 689 6.51 3.52 0.58
CA ALA A 689 6.60 4.95 0.28
C ALA A 689 5.20 5.59 0.13
N MET A 690 4.25 4.88 -0.48
CA MET A 690 2.83 5.30 -0.53
C MET A 690 2.20 5.34 0.86
N GLU A 691 2.39 4.29 1.68
CA GLU A 691 1.84 4.21 3.04
C GLU A 691 2.40 5.28 3.99
N LYS A 692 3.63 5.76 3.75
CA LYS A 692 4.30 6.82 4.53
C LYS A 692 4.16 8.23 3.93
N GLY A 693 3.49 8.38 2.78
CA GLY A 693 3.38 9.66 2.08
C GLY A 693 4.72 10.22 1.55
N CYS A 694 5.73 9.37 1.33
CA CYS A 694 7.08 9.77 0.90
C CYS A 694 7.46 9.27 -0.50
N LEU A 695 6.48 9.08 -1.39
CA LEU A 695 6.67 8.60 -2.78
C LEU A 695 7.77 9.36 -3.53
N GLN A 696 7.84 10.69 -3.37
CA GLN A 696 8.83 11.55 -4.01
C GLN A 696 10.28 11.11 -3.76
N ALA A 697 10.58 10.50 -2.60
CA ALA A 697 11.93 10.03 -2.26
C ALA A 697 12.38 8.77 -3.02
N ILE A 698 11.49 8.10 -3.77
CA ILE A 698 11.81 6.91 -4.57
C ILE A 698 11.58 7.10 -6.07
N LEU A 699 11.04 8.24 -6.50
CA LEU A 699 10.90 8.57 -7.92
C LEU A 699 12.27 8.76 -8.56
N ASP A 700 12.32 8.52 -9.87
CA ASP A 700 13.52 8.72 -10.66
C ASP A 700 13.72 10.22 -10.95
N SER A 701 14.70 10.84 -10.30
CA SER A 701 15.05 12.25 -10.54
C SER A 701 15.55 12.52 -11.96
N SER A 702 16.04 11.50 -12.68
CA SER A 702 16.43 11.64 -14.09
C SER A 702 15.25 11.79 -15.04
N ALA A 703 14.02 11.49 -14.58
CA ALA A 703 12.79 11.72 -15.35
C ALA A 703 12.33 13.19 -15.37
N GLY A 704 13.03 14.07 -14.64
CA GLY A 704 12.56 15.42 -14.32
C GLY A 704 11.50 15.42 -13.21
N GLU A 705 10.89 16.58 -12.98
CA GLU A 705 9.88 16.74 -11.93
C GLU A 705 8.56 16.07 -12.31
N TRP A 706 8.24 14.97 -11.62
CA TRP A 706 6.94 14.30 -11.74
C TRP A 706 5.84 15.12 -11.05
N PRO A 707 4.72 15.44 -11.72
CA PRO A 707 3.53 15.94 -11.06
C PRO A 707 3.05 14.93 -10.01
N ALA A 708 2.94 15.34 -8.74
CA ALA A 708 2.68 14.44 -7.61
C ALA A 708 1.42 13.57 -7.83
N MET A 709 0.34 14.18 -8.33
CA MET A 709 -0.89 13.48 -8.71
C MET A 709 -0.66 12.34 -9.71
N TYR A 710 0.16 12.56 -10.75
CA TYR A 710 0.45 11.52 -11.74
C TYR A 710 1.36 10.43 -11.18
N ALA A 711 2.35 10.79 -10.37
CA ALA A 711 3.20 9.82 -9.68
C ALA A 711 2.38 8.90 -8.75
N GLU A 712 1.53 9.47 -7.90
CA GLU A 712 0.67 8.71 -6.97
C GLU A 712 -0.35 7.83 -7.69
N GLN A 713 -1.01 8.36 -8.73
CA GLN A 713 -1.94 7.58 -9.55
C GLN A 713 -1.24 6.40 -10.24
N LEU A 714 -0.08 6.63 -10.84
CA LEU A 714 0.67 5.59 -11.54
C LEU A 714 1.26 4.55 -10.56
N ALA A 715 1.70 4.97 -9.38
CA ALA A 715 2.19 4.09 -8.31
C ALA A 715 1.06 3.22 -7.75
N GLY A 716 -0.08 3.84 -7.42
CA GLY A 716 -1.29 3.15 -6.98
C GLY A 716 -1.79 2.15 -8.03
N LEU A 717 -1.75 2.53 -9.32
CA LEU A 717 -2.12 1.66 -10.43
C LEU A 717 -1.18 0.45 -10.55
N GLY A 718 0.13 0.65 -10.50
CA GLY A 718 1.12 -0.44 -10.48
C GLY A 718 0.91 -1.41 -9.32
N LEU A 719 0.70 -0.89 -8.10
CA LEU A 719 0.41 -1.70 -6.90
C LEU A 719 -0.94 -2.45 -6.96
N ARG A 720 -1.93 -1.93 -7.70
CA ARG A 720 -3.20 -2.62 -7.97
C ARG A 720 -3.04 -3.73 -9.02
N CYS A 721 -2.31 -3.46 -10.10
CA CYS A 721 -1.94 -4.45 -11.10
C CYS A 721 -1.17 -5.64 -10.48
N CYS A 722 -0.29 -5.38 -9.52
CA CYS A 722 0.52 -6.41 -8.87
C CYS A 722 -0.13 -7.10 -7.65
N LYS A 723 -1.45 -6.99 -7.44
CA LYS A 723 -2.12 -7.74 -6.35
C LYS A 723 -2.01 -9.26 -6.60
N ILE A 724 -1.64 -10.00 -5.56
CA ILE A 724 -1.45 -11.47 -5.62
C ILE A 724 -2.68 -12.15 -6.22
N ARG A 725 -3.89 -11.84 -5.72
CA ARG A 725 -5.15 -12.38 -6.24
C ARG A 725 -5.54 -11.71 -7.56
N ARG A 726 -5.64 -12.47 -8.65
CA ARG A 726 -6.06 -12.02 -9.99
C ARG A 726 -7.35 -11.20 -9.98
N LYS A 727 -8.38 -11.64 -9.24
CA LYS A 727 -9.67 -10.94 -9.10
C LYS A 727 -9.62 -9.57 -8.40
N ASN A 728 -8.47 -9.19 -7.85
CA ASN A 728 -8.23 -7.87 -7.24
C ASN A 728 -7.39 -6.96 -8.18
N ARG A 729 -6.97 -7.44 -9.35
CA ARG A 729 -6.26 -6.66 -10.36
C ARG A 729 -7.27 -5.89 -11.22
N PRO A 730 -6.94 -4.67 -11.65
CA PRO A 730 -7.83 -3.86 -12.49
C PRO A 730 -7.96 -4.44 -13.90
N ASP A 731 -9.09 -4.17 -14.55
CA ASP A 731 -9.24 -4.41 -15.99
C ASP A 731 -8.51 -3.34 -16.82
N LEU A 732 -7.83 -3.76 -17.90
CA LEU A 732 -6.98 -2.87 -18.69
C LEU A 732 -7.78 -1.76 -19.38
N GLN A 733 -8.95 -2.08 -19.96
CA GLN A 733 -9.71 -1.13 -20.78
C GLN A 733 -10.56 -0.18 -19.93
N THR A 734 -11.13 -0.66 -18.82
CA THR A 734 -12.10 0.10 -18.02
C THR A 734 -11.48 0.81 -16.82
N GLU A 735 -10.37 0.31 -16.28
CA GLU A 735 -9.76 0.86 -15.06
C GLU A 735 -8.31 1.34 -15.23
N VAL A 736 -7.49 0.68 -16.06
CA VAL A 736 -6.09 1.08 -16.28
C VAL A 736 -5.99 2.19 -17.32
N TRP A 737 -6.64 2.00 -18.48
CA TRP A 737 -6.65 2.98 -19.57
C TRP A 737 -7.26 4.32 -19.15
N THR A 738 -8.31 4.31 -18.32
CA THR A 738 -8.99 5.52 -17.84
C THR A 738 -8.11 6.40 -16.94
N VAL A 739 -7.06 5.84 -16.33
CA VAL A 739 -6.03 6.58 -15.59
C VAL A 739 -4.87 7.02 -16.50
N LEU A 740 -4.47 6.19 -17.46
CA LEU A 740 -3.34 6.47 -18.35
C LEU A 740 -3.67 7.46 -19.47
N GLU A 741 -4.88 7.42 -20.04
CA GLU A 741 -5.27 8.27 -21.16
C GLU A 741 -5.19 9.78 -20.85
N PRO A 742 -5.69 10.29 -19.71
CA PRO A 742 -5.53 11.71 -19.36
C PRO A 742 -4.07 12.13 -19.23
N MET A 743 -3.23 11.27 -18.62
CA MET A 743 -1.78 11.50 -18.51
C MET A 743 -1.14 11.55 -19.90
N TYR A 744 -1.51 10.62 -20.79
CA TYR A 744 -1.00 10.55 -22.16
C TYR A 744 -1.39 11.78 -22.98
N ARG A 745 -2.65 12.24 -22.91
CA ARG A 745 -3.09 13.46 -23.61
C ARG A 745 -2.31 14.70 -23.11
N SER A 746 -2.19 14.86 -21.80
CA SER A 746 -1.40 15.94 -21.16
C SER A 746 0.08 15.90 -21.58
N ALA A 747 0.72 14.73 -21.43
CA ALA A 747 2.09 14.49 -21.84
C ALA A 747 2.33 14.71 -23.33
N SER A 748 1.38 14.36 -24.20
CA SER A 748 1.49 14.54 -25.65
C SER A 748 1.49 16.02 -26.02
N VAL A 749 0.60 16.83 -25.43
CA VAL A 749 0.61 18.29 -25.63
C VAL A 749 1.94 18.89 -25.19
N MET A 750 2.45 18.50 -24.02
CA MET A 750 3.76 18.98 -23.52
C MET A 750 4.94 18.51 -24.40
N LEU A 751 4.94 17.28 -24.89
CA LEU A 751 5.97 16.78 -25.81
C LEU A 751 5.92 17.51 -27.16
N CYS A 752 4.73 17.82 -27.66
CA CYS A 752 4.53 18.70 -28.81
C CYS A 752 4.97 20.14 -28.55
N SER A 753 5.13 20.60 -27.30
CA SER A 753 5.74 21.90 -26.99
C SER A 753 7.27 21.81 -26.79
N LEU A 754 7.76 20.74 -26.16
CA LEU A 754 9.19 20.53 -25.87
C LEU A 754 10.00 20.19 -27.12
N SER A 755 9.42 19.45 -28.06
CA SER A 755 10.04 19.12 -29.36
C SER A 755 10.30 20.34 -30.25
N PHE A 756 9.77 21.52 -29.91
CA PHE A 756 10.04 22.78 -30.60
C PHE A 756 11.02 23.64 -29.80
N LYS A 757 10.93 23.65 -28.46
CA LYS A 757 11.94 24.33 -27.61
C LYS A 757 13.35 23.77 -27.80
N SER A 758 13.51 22.45 -27.98
CA SER A 758 14.83 21.85 -28.22
C SER A 758 15.47 22.15 -29.58
N VAL A 759 14.74 22.80 -30.50
CA VAL A 759 15.30 23.29 -31.78
C VAL A 759 15.79 24.74 -31.64
N SER A 760 15.24 25.49 -30.69
CA SER A 760 15.55 26.91 -30.49
C SER A 760 16.91 27.20 -29.84
N GLU A 761 17.56 26.22 -29.19
CA GLU A 761 18.84 26.43 -28.49
C GLU A 761 20.07 26.23 -29.39
N ASP A 762 19.94 25.57 -30.55
CA ASP A 762 21.04 25.25 -31.49
C ASP A 762 21.00 26.06 -32.82
N LEU A 763 20.36 27.23 -32.83
CA LEU A 763 20.21 28.10 -34.02
C LEU A 763 21.51 28.69 -34.62
N GLY A 764 22.69 28.30 -34.13
CA GLY A 764 23.98 28.82 -34.58
C GLY A 764 24.43 28.40 -36.00
N GLY A 765 23.75 27.42 -36.62
CA GLY A 765 24.13 26.86 -37.93
C GLY A 765 23.04 26.86 -39.01
N VAL A 766 21.81 27.28 -38.69
CA VAL A 766 20.67 27.22 -39.62
C VAL A 766 20.72 28.39 -40.62
N PRO A 767 20.66 28.14 -41.95
CA PRO A 767 20.49 29.21 -42.92
C PRO A 767 19.18 29.98 -42.70
N SER A 768 19.25 31.31 -42.58
CA SER A 768 18.10 32.14 -42.15
C SER A 768 16.86 32.03 -43.03
N TYR A 769 17.00 31.68 -44.31
CA TYR A 769 15.89 31.46 -45.24
C TYR A 769 15.13 30.12 -45.03
N PHE A 770 15.59 29.26 -44.12
CA PHE A 770 14.82 28.11 -43.63
C PHE A 770 13.94 28.43 -42.42
N ILE A 771 14.12 29.60 -41.80
CA ILE A 771 13.43 30.01 -40.57
C ILE A 771 12.15 30.76 -40.93
N CYS A 772 11.02 30.35 -40.35
CA CYS A 772 9.72 31.01 -40.48
C CYS A 772 9.76 32.40 -39.84
N PRO A 773 9.43 33.50 -40.56
CA PRO A 773 9.44 34.84 -39.98
C PRO A 773 8.47 35.05 -38.82
N ILE A 774 7.38 34.28 -38.73
CA ILE A 774 6.39 34.37 -37.65
C ILE A 774 6.85 33.56 -36.42
N LEU A 775 7.24 32.30 -36.62
CA LEU A 775 7.57 31.37 -35.52
C LEU A 775 9.03 31.48 -35.03
N GLN A 776 9.91 32.07 -35.85
CA GLN A 776 11.37 32.08 -35.63
C GLN A 776 11.98 30.66 -35.47
N ASP A 777 11.37 29.66 -36.12
CA ASP A 777 11.79 28.24 -36.14
C ASP A 777 11.81 27.68 -37.57
N VAL A 778 12.47 26.55 -37.81
CA VAL A 778 12.66 25.92 -39.13
C VAL A 778 11.33 25.43 -39.72
N MET A 779 11.03 25.85 -40.94
CA MET A 779 9.80 25.50 -41.65
C MET A 779 9.74 24.01 -42.04
N ARG A 780 8.62 23.36 -41.71
CA ARG A 780 8.30 21.95 -42.01
C ARG A 780 7.32 21.80 -43.17
N ASP A 781 6.37 22.74 -43.30
CA ASP A 781 5.50 22.88 -44.47
C ASP A 781 5.47 24.34 -44.95
N PRO A 782 6.54 24.80 -45.62
CA PRO A 782 6.66 26.19 -46.06
C PRO A 782 5.60 26.56 -47.13
N LEU A 783 4.77 27.56 -46.84
CA LEU A 783 3.80 28.17 -47.75
C LEU A 783 4.19 29.62 -48.09
N ILE A 784 4.08 29.98 -49.37
CA ILE A 784 4.27 31.33 -49.88
C ILE A 784 2.94 32.09 -49.77
N ALA A 785 2.97 33.30 -49.19
CA ALA A 785 1.82 34.21 -49.16
C ALA A 785 1.88 35.25 -50.29
N ALA A 786 0.83 36.07 -50.42
CA ALA A 786 0.68 37.04 -51.51
C ALA A 786 1.73 38.18 -51.52
N ASP A 787 2.48 38.34 -50.43
CA ASP A 787 3.63 39.25 -50.32
C ASP A 787 4.94 38.65 -50.88
N GLY A 788 4.92 37.38 -51.30
CA GLY A 788 6.08 36.63 -51.80
C GLY A 788 6.98 36.05 -50.70
N PHE A 789 6.66 36.26 -49.41
CA PHE A 789 7.38 35.65 -48.31
C PHE A 789 6.88 34.24 -48.03
N THR A 790 7.78 33.39 -47.53
CA THR A 790 7.48 32.00 -47.16
C THR A 790 7.40 31.88 -45.64
N TYR A 791 6.39 31.16 -45.16
CA TYR A 791 6.04 31.00 -43.76
C TYR A 791 5.69 29.53 -43.47
N GLU A 792 5.74 29.12 -42.21
CA GLU A 792 5.19 27.82 -41.81
C GLU A 792 3.65 27.79 -41.99
N ALA A 793 3.12 26.68 -42.51
CA ALA A 793 1.74 26.53 -42.93
C ALA A 793 0.72 26.87 -41.83
N GLU A 794 0.95 26.37 -40.61
CA GLU A 794 0.07 26.61 -39.47
C GLU A 794 0.08 28.09 -39.05
N ALA A 795 1.25 28.71 -38.95
CA ALA A 795 1.40 30.10 -38.48
C ALA A 795 0.77 31.13 -39.43
N ILE A 796 0.96 30.98 -40.76
CA ILE A 796 0.37 31.92 -41.72
C ILE A 796 -1.15 31.75 -41.85
N ARG A 797 -1.66 30.53 -41.67
CA ARG A 797 -3.11 30.27 -41.62
C ARG A 797 -3.72 30.89 -40.38
N GLU A 798 -3.14 30.66 -39.21
CA GLU A 798 -3.61 31.25 -37.94
C GLU A 798 -3.60 32.79 -37.97
N TRP A 799 -2.58 33.40 -38.58
CA TRP A 799 -2.52 34.85 -38.79
C TRP A 799 -3.71 35.37 -39.63
N LEU A 800 -4.00 34.72 -40.77
CA LEU A 800 -5.10 35.09 -41.66
C LEU A 800 -6.48 34.79 -41.06
N ASP A 801 -6.62 33.67 -40.36
CA ASP A 801 -7.85 33.21 -39.68
C ASP A 801 -8.18 34.08 -38.45
N SER A 802 -7.16 34.65 -37.79
CA SER A 802 -7.30 35.68 -36.75
C SER A 802 -7.81 37.03 -37.29
N GLY A 803 -8.07 37.12 -38.59
CA GLY A 803 -8.68 38.29 -39.24
C GLY A 803 -7.67 39.24 -39.90
N HIS A 804 -6.37 39.07 -39.69
CA HIS A 804 -5.36 39.95 -40.27
C HIS A 804 -5.38 39.88 -41.81
N GLY A 805 -5.42 41.05 -42.45
CA GLY A 805 -5.31 41.22 -43.89
C GLY A 805 -3.93 41.70 -44.35
N THR A 806 -2.97 41.81 -43.43
CA THR A 806 -1.63 42.37 -43.69
C THR A 806 -0.53 41.31 -43.65
N SER A 807 0.56 41.58 -44.35
CA SER A 807 1.79 40.78 -44.39
C SER A 807 2.41 40.69 -42.99
N PRO A 808 2.66 39.48 -42.45
CA PRO A 808 3.34 39.32 -41.18
C PRO A 808 4.77 39.89 -41.15
N MET A 809 5.45 39.98 -42.30
CA MET A 809 6.81 40.51 -42.39
C MET A 809 6.85 42.03 -42.61
N THR A 810 5.99 42.56 -43.49
CA THR A 810 6.04 43.99 -43.90
C THR A 810 4.94 44.87 -43.30
N ASN A 811 3.90 44.26 -42.70
CA ASN A 811 2.67 44.90 -42.22
C ASN A 811 1.89 45.72 -43.28
N LEU A 812 2.16 45.49 -44.57
CA LEU A 812 1.40 46.03 -45.70
C LEU A 812 0.18 45.13 -46.00
N GLU A 813 -0.89 45.65 -46.60
CA GLU A 813 -2.04 44.83 -47.00
C GLU A 813 -1.65 43.76 -48.03
N LEU A 814 -2.13 42.54 -47.83
CA LEU A 814 -1.92 41.41 -48.74
C LEU A 814 -2.87 41.51 -49.94
N PRO A 815 -2.38 41.42 -51.20
CA PRO A 815 -3.23 41.48 -52.39
C PRO A 815 -4.32 40.39 -52.45
N HIS A 816 -4.06 39.23 -51.86
CA HIS A 816 -5.01 38.13 -51.69
C HIS A 816 -4.62 37.27 -50.48
N ARG A 817 -5.49 36.34 -50.08
CA ARG A 817 -5.26 35.41 -48.96
C ARG A 817 -4.79 34.01 -49.39
N ASP A 818 -4.65 33.78 -50.69
CA ASP A 818 -4.21 32.47 -51.21
C ASP A 818 -2.77 32.14 -50.79
N LEU A 819 -2.55 30.88 -50.43
CA LEU A 819 -1.26 30.35 -49.96
C LEU A 819 -0.79 29.23 -50.89
N LEU A 820 0.46 29.30 -51.36
CA LEU A 820 1.04 28.35 -52.32
C LEU A 820 2.14 27.50 -51.68
N PRO A 821 2.13 26.16 -51.80
CA PRO A 821 3.19 25.32 -51.24
C PRO A 821 4.57 25.57 -51.87
N ASN A 822 5.57 25.87 -51.04
CA ASN A 822 6.96 26.02 -51.47
C ASN A 822 7.70 24.67 -51.42
N HIS A 823 7.33 23.75 -52.32
CA HIS A 823 7.92 22.40 -52.37
C HIS A 823 9.45 22.42 -52.54
N ALA A 824 10.00 23.40 -53.27
CA ALA A 824 11.44 23.53 -53.46
C ALA A 824 12.17 23.85 -52.14
N LEU A 825 11.67 24.82 -51.37
CA LEU A 825 12.23 25.13 -50.05
C LEU A 825 12.05 23.95 -49.08
N ARG A 826 10.89 23.27 -49.12
CA ARG A 826 10.62 22.09 -48.30
C ARG A 826 11.64 20.98 -48.55
N SER A 827 11.96 20.68 -49.81
CA SER A 827 12.99 19.70 -50.16
C SER A 827 14.39 20.15 -49.75
N ALA A 828 14.74 21.42 -49.91
CA ALA A 828 16.05 21.95 -49.48
C ALA A 828 16.24 21.89 -47.95
N ILE A 829 15.18 22.16 -47.18
CA ILE A 829 15.20 22.00 -45.71
C ILE A 829 15.37 20.52 -45.33
N GLN A 830 14.66 19.61 -46.00
CA GLN A 830 14.78 18.17 -45.76
C GLN A 830 16.18 17.64 -46.07
N GLU A 831 16.79 18.08 -47.17
CA GLU A 831 18.16 17.72 -47.55
C GLU A 831 19.20 18.28 -46.55
N TRP A 832 19.02 19.52 -46.10
CA TRP A 832 19.89 20.13 -45.09
C TRP A 832 19.78 19.42 -43.74
N LEU A 833 18.56 19.14 -43.26
CA LEU A 833 18.33 18.36 -42.04
C LEU A 833 18.94 16.96 -42.13
N HIS A 834 18.95 16.34 -43.31
CA HIS A 834 19.57 15.03 -43.51
C HIS A 834 21.11 15.08 -43.56
N THR A 835 21.69 16.25 -43.86
CA THR A 835 23.15 16.43 -44.02
C THR A 835 23.83 16.96 -42.75
N TYR A 836 23.09 17.70 -41.90
CA TYR A 836 23.64 18.42 -40.73
C TYR A 836 22.88 18.16 -39.42
N GLY A 837 21.94 17.21 -39.37
CA GLY A 837 21.04 16.97 -38.23
C GLY A 837 21.36 15.79 -37.32
N ASP A 838 22.64 15.36 -37.23
CA ASP A 838 23.14 14.32 -36.30
C ASP A 838 23.68 14.92 -34.99
#